data_AF-A0A5J9VJ64-F1
#
_entry.id   AF-A0A5J9VJ64-F1
#
_cell.length_a   1.000
_cell.length_b   1.000
_cell.length_c   1.000
_cell.angle_alpha   90.00
_cell.angle_beta   90.00
_cell.angle_gamma   90.00
#
_symmetry.space_group_name_H-M   'P 1'
#
loop_
_entity.id
_entity.type
_entity.pdbx_description
1 polymer ?
#
loop_
_entity_poly.entity_id
_entity_poly.type
_entity_poly.pdbx_seq_one_letter_code
_entity_poly.pdbx_strand_id
1 'polypeptide(L)'
;MATEPLLPLVPRHRRGLAVVVAAAAPLLVFLAAFPCSPATVSSTELVELTLLTSAREKGAVCLDGSPPGYHLQRGFGSGAHNWLVYLQDGTKLFYRGLRIWEAVIDELMGQGMATAKQALLTGCSAGGLSALMHCDNFHARFAQGVSVKCLSDAGFFVDEKDLSGERSMRSLCSGVVHLQNVREALPKDCLAKKDPTECFFPAELTKSISTPTFILNPDYDSWQIRNVLAPNGSYPGQSWSNCKADIRNCSSSQIDVLHGFRKKIISKLQVAEEKKDWGLFIDSCFTHCQTPFRISWNSRISPRLDNKTIAEAVGDWYFGRTEKIKRIDCEYPYRQRRHIRARFQPILRLKSRLEANSRVLSATAHATAMATELRAPLAPQNRPRHDVEAMAPLLMLLAMAAFSCSPMAVATASPEPVELTLLHSAVEKGAVCLDGSPPAYQLQRGFGSGAHSWLVYLAGGAWCNSTETCSERKVTDLGSSHFMKEFAFDGILSNKHPINPDFYNWNKVFIRYCDGASFAGDAEVEDQDGSKLFFRGLRIWEVVIDELMRIGLADAKQTLLLGCSSGGLATLLHCDNFRARFPQEVAVKCLSDAGFFLDIKDLSGERSFRSLCEGVVQLQNVRKVLPKDCLAKKDPTECFFPAELIKSISTPTFILNSAYDSWQIRNVLAPNGSYPGDSWSSCKDNIRNCSTSQIDVLHGFRRKLVSDLRAVRGTGGCSSIPASPTVKRMSTSHGIPRSRQYLAARLSQRQ
;
A
#
# COMPACT_ATOMS: atom_id res chain seq x y z
N MET A 1 54.41 53.39 19.43
CA MET A 1 53.15 54.15 19.37
C MET A 1 52.06 53.13 19.69
N ALA A 2 51.70 52.94 20.96
CA ALA A 2 50.90 53.84 21.82
C ALA A 2 49.40 53.77 21.44
N THR A 3 48.45 53.34 22.29
CA THR A 3 48.56 52.99 23.74
C THR A 3 47.50 51.97 24.19
N GLU A 4 47.84 51.23 25.25
CA GLU A 4 46.99 50.42 26.15
C GLU A 4 46.27 51.33 27.20
N PRO A 5 45.62 50.83 28.29
CA PRO A 5 44.76 49.64 28.50
C PRO A 5 43.45 49.98 29.27
N LEU A 6 42.66 48.99 29.75
CA LEU A 6 42.43 48.73 31.20
C LEU A 6 41.30 47.70 31.53
N LEU A 7 41.54 47.00 32.65
CA LEU A 7 40.66 46.13 33.48
C LEU A 7 40.77 46.66 34.95
N PRO A 8 40.37 45.99 36.06
CA PRO A 8 39.58 44.75 36.31
C PRO A 8 38.47 44.93 37.41
N LEU A 9 37.76 43.85 37.83
CA LEU A 9 37.77 43.27 39.21
C LEU A 9 36.56 42.35 39.55
N VAL A 10 36.71 41.55 40.63
CA VAL A 10 35.89 40.39 41.06
C VAL A 10 35.98 40.28 42.61
N PRO A 11 34.89 40.00 43.40
CA PRO A 11 34.84 38.72 44.17
C PRO A 11 33.48 38.15 44.74
N ARG A 12 33.34 36.82 44.65
CA ARG A 12 32.98 35.80 45.70
C ARG A 12 31.67 35.82 46.57
N HIS A 13 30.90 34.71 46.40
CA HIS A 13 30.53 33.65 47.41
C HIS A 13 29.35 33.72 48.43
N ARG A 14 28.46 32.70 48.28
CA ARG A 14 28.01 31.64 49.24
C ARG A 14 26.89 31.85 50.30
N ARG A 15 25.86 30.98 50.14
CA ARG A 15 25.15 30.10 51.12
C ARG A 15 24.12 30.68 52.13
N GLY A 16 22.88 30.17 52.04
CA GLY A 16 22.34 29.25 53.08
C GLY A 16 20.90 29.45 53.61
N LEU A 17 20.03 28.44 53.38
CA LEU A 17 18.80 28.05 54.14
C LEU A 17 17.66 29.10 54.30
N ALA A 18 16.39 28.78 54.65
CA ALA A 18 15.51 27.59 54.48
C ALA A 18 14.07 27.94 54.99
N VAL A 19 13.09 27.01 54.87
CA VAL A 19 11.73 27.01 55.50
C VAL A 19 10.74 28.05 54.88
N VAL A 20 9.71 27.72 54.07
CA VAL A 20 8.50 26.86 54.21
C VAL A 20 7.32 27.53 54.95
N VAL A 21 6.13 27.60 54.30
CA VAL A 21 4.74 27.34 54.79
C VAL A 21 3.70 27.95 53.81
N ALA A 22 2.52 27.32 53.70
CA ALA A 22 1.38 27.65 52.83
C ALA A 22 0.56 28.89 53.31
N ALA A 23 -0.58 29.34 52.76
CA ALA A 23 -1.64 28.63 52.02
C ALA A 23 -2.67 29.55 51.31
N ALA A 24 -3.56 28.90 50.54
CA ALA A 24 -4.94 29.29 50.18
C ALA A 24 -5.21 30.55 49.31
N ALA A 25 -6.15 30.40 48.38
CA ALA A 25 -6.73 31.47 47.54
C ALA A 25 -8.07 31.98 48.12
N PRO A 26 -8.65 33.05 47.55
CA PRO A 26 -9.73 32.79 46.58
C PRO A 26 -9.77 33.73 45.34
N LEU A 27 -10.57 33.31 44.35
CA LEU A 27 -11.04 34.06 43.17
C LEU A 27 -12.06 35.16 43.61
N LEU A 28 -12.45 36.20 42.86
CA LEU A 28 -12.20 36.74 41.49
C LEU A 28 -12.47 38.28 41.57
N VAL A 29 -12.15 39.16 40.63
CA VAL A 29 -12.88 39.50 39.37
C VAL A 29 -12.03 40.50 38.55
N PHE A 30 -12.20 40.52 37.22
CA PHE A 30 -11.47 41.36 36.26
C PHE A 30 -11.78 42.87 36.32
N LEU A 31 -10.77 43.69 36.00
CA LEU A 31 -10.82 44.77 34.99
C LEU A 31 -9.37 45.16 34.57
N ALA A 32 -9.17 45.73 33.39
CA ALA A 32 -7.84 45.79 32.75
C ALA A 32 -7.38 47.22 32.35
N ALA A 33 -6.10 47.53 32.60
CA ALA A 33 -5.31 48.57 31.93
C ALA A 33 -3.80 48.33 32.13
N PHE A 34 -3.00 48.50 31.06
CA PHE A 34 -1.53 48.59 31.12
C PHE A 34 -1.09 50.06 31.06
N PRO A 35 0.12 50.39 31.57
CA PRO A 35 1.16 50.88 30.64
C PRO A 35 2.52 50.16 30.74
N CYS A 36 3.33 50.34 29.70
CA CYS A 36 4.65 49.78 29.39
C CYS A 36 5.83 50.38 30.20
N SER A 37 7.11 49.92 30.14
CA SER A 37 7.75 48.60 29.84
C SER A 37 9.28 48.67 30.21
N PRO A 38 10.28 48.26 29.38
CA PRO A 38 11.04 47.01 29.61
C PRO A 38 12.59 47.12 29.60
N ALA A 39 13.28 46.02 29.92
CA ALA A 39 14.47 45.49 29.20
C ALA A 39 15.06 44.24 29.91
N THR A 40 15.69 43.25 29.26
CA THR A 40 15.25 42.40 28.13
C THR A 40 16.13 41.14 28.14
N VAL A 41 15.56 39.94 28.04
CA VAL A 41 16.35 38.70 27.83
C VAL A 41 16.51 38.48 26.32
N SER A 42 17.71 38.09 25.89
CA SER A 42 18.01 37.83 24.47
C SER A 42 17.23 36.60 23.97
N SER A 43 16.39 36.80 22.96
CA SER A 43 15.63 35.74 22.29
C SER A 43 16.52 34.89 21.38
N THR A 44 16.14 33.62 21.16
CA THR A 44 16.57 32.85 19.98
C THR A 44 16.13 33.58 18.71
N GLU A 45 17.08 34.14 17.98
CA GLU A 45 16.80 34.90 16.76
C GLU A 45 16.39 33.94 15.63
N LEU A 46 15.09 33.92 15.29
CA LEU A 46 14.56 33.14 14.19
C LEU A 46 15.06 33.70 12.86
N VAL A 47 15.96 32.97 12.21
CA VAL A 47 16.53 33.34 10.92
C VAL A 47 15.45 33.24 9.84
N GLU A 48 14.89 34.36 9.40
CA GLU A 48 13.75 34.39 8.48
C GLU A 48 14.05 33.72 7.13
N LEU A 49 13.01 33.08 6.56
CA LEU A 49 13.04 32.50 5.23
C LEU A 49 13.00 33.61 4.16
N THR A 50 14.14 33.93 3.57
CA THR A 50 14.22 34.84 2.43
C THR A 50 13.78 34.11 1.17
N LEU A 51 12.53 34.32 0.73
CA LEU A 51 12.03 33.86 -0.56
C LEU A 51 12.66 34.69 -1.68
N LEU A 52 13.36 34.05 -2.61
CA LEU A 52 14.00 34.72 -3.75
C LEU A 52 12.98 34.99 -4.86
N THR A 53 12.11 35.97 -4.65
CA THR A 53 10.96 36.27 -5.53
C THR A 53 11.36 36.53 -6.98
N SER A 54 12.49 37.18 -7.23
CA SER A 54 13.06 37.42 -8.57
C SER A 54 13.54 36.14 -9.29
N ALA A 55 13.68 35.01 -8.60
CA ALA A 55 13.92 33.72 -9.25
C ALA A 55 12.76 33.29 -10.16
N ARG A 56 11.52 33.76 -9.88
CA ARG A 56 10.35 33.55 -10.73
C ARG A 56 10.54 34.09 -12.14
N GLU A 57 11.20 35.25 -12.28
CA GLU A 57 11.49 35.87 -13.58
C GLU A 57 12.45 35.04 -14.44
N LYS A 58 13.24 34.18 -13.78
CA LYS A 58 14.16 33.21 -14.41
C LYS A 58 13.54 31.80 -14.52
N GLY A 59 12.25 31.66 -14.22
CA GLY A 59 11.51 30.38 -14.26
C GLY A 59 11.88 29.40 -13.14
N ALA A 60 12.75 29.78 -12.19
CA ALA A 60 13.16 28.92 -11.09
C ALA A 60 12.12 28.98 -9.96
N VAL A 61 11.43 27.85 -9.76
CA VAL A 61 10.39 27.64 -8.75
C VAL A 61 10.55 26.26 -8.11
N CYS A 62 10.06 26.11 -6.89
CA CYS A 62 9.91 24.80 -6.25
C CYS A 62 8.83 23.96 -6.97
N LEU A 63 8.73 22.66 -6.64
CA LEU A 63 7.80 21.71 -7.27
C LEU A 63 6.31 22.08 -7.14
N ASP A 64 5.96 23.04 -6.28
CA ASP A 64 4.61 23.59 -6.09
C ASP A 64 4.37 24.93 -6.81
N GLY A 65 5.40 25.51 -7.45
CA GLY A 65 5.34 26.82 -8.10
C GLY A 65 5.62 28.01 -7.17
N SER A 66 6.10 27.81 -5.94
CA SER A 66 6.62 28.88 -5.07
C SER A 66 8.04 29.34 -5.50
N PRO A 67 8.52 30.55 -5.12
CA PRO A 67 9.91 30.92 -5.36
C PRO A 67 10.81 30.11 -4.42
N PRO A 68 11.98 29.63 -4.87
CA PRO A 68 12.96 29.03 -3.96
C PRO A 68 13.37 30.03 -2.87
N GLY A 69 13.51 29.56 -1.65
CA GLY A 69 13.92 30.36 -0.51
C GLY A 69 15.18 29.82 0.16
N TYR A 70 15.80 30.67 0.98
CA TYR A 70 16.93 30.30 1.83
C TYR A 70 16.83 31.03 3.17
N HIS A 71 17.38 30.41 4.22
CA HIS A 71 17.61 31.08 5.50
C HIS A 71 19.05 31.63 5.47
N LEU A 72 19.25 32.87 5.92
CA LEU A 72 20.58 33.50 5.98
C LEU A 72 20.79 34.23 7.30
N GLN A 73 21.55 33.62 8.20
CA GLN A 73 22.18 34.32 9.31
C GLN A 73 23.54 34.83 8.84
N ARG A 74 23.83 36.12 9.04
CA ARG A 74 25.14 36.67 8.69
C ARG A 74 26.12 36.38 9.82
N GLY A 75 27.28 35.81 9.48
CA GLY A 75 28.35 35.59 10.44
C GLY A 75 28.88 36.90 11.03
N PHE A 76 29.49 36.81 12.20
CA PHE A 76 30.15 37.93 12.89
C PHE A 76 31.57 37.50 13.33
N GLY A 77 32.40 38.49 13.72
CA GLY A 77 33.81 38.24 14.03
C GLY A 77 34.56 37.60 12.86
N SER A 78 35.38 36.59 13.14
CA SER A 78 36.07 35.80 12.11
C SER A 78 35.13 35.01 11.17
N GLY A 79 33.86 34.85 11.55
CA GLY A 79 32.84 34.22 10.70
C GLY A 79 32.23 35.13 9.63
N ALA A 80 32.46 36.45 9.67
CA ALA A 80 31.71 37.44 8.87
C ALA A 80 31.83 37.32 7.34
N HIS A 81 32.75 36.49 6.84
CA HIS A 81 33.06 36.34 5.41
C HIS A 81 33.02 34.87 4.91
N ASN A 82 32.39 33.92 5.64
CA ASN A 82 32.37 32.46 5.37
C ASN A 82 30.92 31.88 5.20
N TRP A 83 30.69 30.75 4.47
CA TRP A 83 29.36 30.27 3.92
C TRP A 83 29.16 28.69 3.79
N LEU A 84 27.93 28.09 3.59
CA LEU A 84 27.57 26.59 3.71
C LEU A 84 26.22 26.02 2.98
N VAL A 85 26.02 24.71 2.50
CA VAL A 85 24.80 24.07 1.70
C VAL A 85 24.58 22.44 1.63
N TYR A 86 23.44 21.78 1.12
CA TYR A 86 23.05 20.25 1.09
C TYR A 86 21.83 19.66 0.16
N LEU A 87 21.62 18.32 -0.26
CA LEU A 87 20.56 17.65 -1.23
C LEU A 87 20.07 16.06 -1.08
N GLN A 88 19.38 15.16 -1.96
CA GLN A 88 18.39 13.97 -1.54
C GLN A 88 17.64 12.62 -2.34
N ASP A 89 17.86 11.19 -2.27
CA ASP A 89 16.93 9.83 -2.45
C ASP A 89 16.96 8.49 -3.57
N GLY A 90 16.26 7.21 -3.56
CA GLY A 90 16.48 5.69 -4.12
C GLY A 90 15.66 4.53 -5.10
N THR A 91 14.97 3.30 -4.73
CA THR A 91 14.59 1.85 -5.40
C THR A 91 13.12 1.03 -5.76
N LYS A 92 12.79 -0.37 -5.63
CA LYS A 92 11.99 -1.55 -6.44
C LYS A 92 10.41 -2.10 -6.49
N LEU A 93 10.07 -3.44 -6.84
CA LEU A 93 8.82 -4.23 -7.41
C LEU A 93 8.70 -5.88 -7.45
N PHE A 94 7.58 -6.65 -7.87
CA PHE A 94 7.34 -8.22 -8.03
C PHE A 94 6.08 -8.88 -8.88
N TYR A 95 5.80 -10.26 -9.07
CA TYR A 95 4.64 -10.96 -9.88
C TYR A 95 3.98 -12.38 -9.50
N ARG A 96 2.62 -12.58 -9.54
CA ARG A 96 1.90 -13.93 -9.43
C ARG A 96 0.43 -14.13 -10.00
N GLY A 97 -0.19 -13.17 -10.69
CA GLY A 97 -1.58 -13.16 -11.23
C GLY A 97 -2.51 -14.40 -11.12
N LEU A 98 -2.47 -15.31 -12.10
CA LEU A 98 -3.47 -16.39 -12.32
C LEU A 98 -3.80 -17.22 -11.07
N ARG A 99 -2.80 -17.58 -10.26
CA ARG A 99 -3.01 -18.41 -9.06
C ARG A 99 -3.81 -17.70 -7.97
N ILE A 100 -3.71 -16.37 -7.91
CA ILE A 100 -4.48 -15.53 -6.98
C ILE A 100 -5.95 -15.52 -7.42
N TRP A 101 -6.20 -15.43 -8.74
CA TRP A 101 -7.55 -15.56 -9.29
C TRP A 101 -8.20 -16.90 -8.93
N GLU A 102 -7.51 -18.02 -9.18
CA GLU A 102 -8.04 -19.36 -8.92
C GLU A 102 -8.40 -19.54 -7.44
N ALA A 103 -7.46 -19.26 -6.53
CA ALA A 103 -7.67 -19.41 -5.09
C ALA A 103 -8.78 -18.51 -4.52
N VAL A 104 -8.93 -17.27 -5.02
CA VAL A 104 -9.97 -16.33 -4.57
C VAL A 104 -11.35 -16.72 -5.10
N ILE A 105 -11.46 -17.25 -6.31
CA ILE A 105 -12.76 -17.67 -6.87
C ILE A 105 -13.23 -18.99 -6.25
N ASP A 106 -12.34 -19.97 -6.10
CA ASP A 106 -12.72 -21.27 -5.54
C ASP A 106 -13.15 -21.14 -4.06
N GLU A 107 -12.64 -20.14 -3.32
CA GLU A 107 -13.20 -19.72 -2.02
C GLU A 107 -14.62 -19.20 -2.12
N LEU A 108 -14.85 -18.21 -2.98
CA LEU A 108 -16.13 -17.50 -3.03
C LEU A 108 -17.25 -18.50 -3.36
N MET A 109 -16.95 -19.48 -4.22
CA MET A 109 -17.79 -20.65 -4.45
C MET A 109 -18.16 -21.38 -3.15
N GLY A 110 -17.18 -21.72 -2.31
CA GLY A 110 -17.37 -22.32 -0.98
C GLY A 110 -18.11 -21.41 0.01
N GLN A 111 -17.88 -20.10 -0.01
CA GLN A 111 -18.57 -19.07 0.78
C GLN A 111 -20.00 -18.77 0.28
N GLY A 112 -20.63 -19.71 -0.43
CA GLY A 112 -22.02 -19.65 -0.86
C GLY A 112 -22.25 -19.21 -2.31
N MET A 113 -21.24 -18.69 -3.03
CA MET A 113 -21.41 -18.28 -4.44
C MET A 113 -21.77 -19.47 -5.34
N ALA A 114 -21.40 -20.71 -4.97
CA ALA A 114 -21.84 -21.93 -5.66
C ALA A 114 -23.36 -22.11 -5.70
N THR A 115 -24.09 -21.48 -4.77
CA THR A 115 -25.56 -21.52 -4.66
C THR A 115 -26.25 -20.29 -5.25
N ALA A 116 -25.47 -19.34 -5.82
CA ALA A 116 -26.01 -18.11 -6.37
C ALA A 116 -26.90 -18.37 -7.59
N LYS A 117 -28.09 -17.75 -7.62
CA LYS A 117 -29.03 -17.86 -8.75
C LYS A 117 -28.58 -17.04 -9.98
N GLN A 118 -27.77 -16.01 -9.74
CA GLN A 118 -27.18 -15.15 -10.78
C GLN A 118 -25.79 -14.69 -10.31
N ALA A 119 -24.86 -14.46 -11.24
CA ALA A 119 -23.52 -13.98 -10.94
C ALA A 119 -23.02 -12.99 -12.01
N LEU A 120 -22.26 -11.97 -11.59
CA LEU A 120 -21.66 -10.96 -12.47
C LEU A 120 -20.17 -10.82 -12.16
N LEU A 121 -19.31 -11.29 -13.05
CA LEU A 121 -17.88 -10.98 -12.98
C LEU A 121 -17.67 -9.55 -13.51
N THR A 122 -16.98 -8.70 -12.75
CA THR A 122 -16.73 -7.30 -13.14
C THR A 122 -15.37 -6.81 -12.66
N GLY A 123 -14.79 -5.87 -13.39
CA GLY A 123 -13.57 -5.16 -13.02
C GLY A 123 -13.32 -3.97 -13.92
N CYS A 124 -12.43 -3.07 -13.49
CA CYS A 124 -11.99 -1.93 -14.31
C CYS A 124 -10.55 -2.07 -14.82
N SER A 125 -10.26 -1.53 -16.01
CA SER A 125 -8.91 -1.35 -16.56
C SER A 125 -8.24 -2.71 -16.78
N ALA A 126 -7.03 -2.95 -16.24
CA ALA A 126 -6.43 -4.28 -16.19
C ALA A 126 -7.34 -5.33 -15.51
N GLY A 127 -8.18 -4.93 -14.56
CA GLY A 127 -9.23 -5.78 -13.97
C GLY A 127 -10.44 -6.01 -14.88
N GLY A 128 -10.75 -5.07 -15.79
CA GLY A 128 -11.78 -5.24 -16.82
C GLY A 128 -11.32 -6.18 -17.92
N LEU A 129 -10.05 -6.05 -18.35
CA LEU A 129 -9.38 -7.04 -19.18
C LEU A 129 -9.34 -8.42 -18.52
N SER A 130 -9.03 -8.49 -17.23
CA SER A 130 -9.10 -9.74 -16.44
C SER A 130 -10.51 -10.34 -16.43
N ALA A 131 -11.55 -9.51 -16.27
CA ALA A 131 -12.95 -9.95 -16.35
C ALA A 131 -13.32 -10.52 -17.72
N LEU A 132 -12.72 -10.03 -18.82
CA LEU A 132 -12.83 -10.68 -20.14
C LEU A 132 -12.10 -12.02 -20.18
N MET A 133 -10.82 -12.04 -19.79
CA MET A 133 -9.97 -13.24 -19.85
C MET A 133 -10.54 -14.43 -19.08
N HIS A 134 -11.11 -14.16 -17.90
CA HIS A 134 -11.63 -15.19 -17.01
C HIS A 134 -13.14 -15.45 -17.15
N CYS A 135 -13.85 -14.75 -18.04
CA CYS A 135 -15.31 -14.79 -18.12
C CYS A 135 -15.90 -16.21 -18.24
N ASP A 136 -15.46 -16.98 -19.24
CA ASP A 136 -15.92 -18.36 -19.45
C ASP A 136 -15.40 -19.33 -18.38
N ASN A 137 -14.23 -19.06 -17.79
CA ASN A 137 -13.67 -19.87 -16.70
C ASN A 137 -14.47 -19.69 -15.39
N PHE A 138 -14.98 -18.48 -15.16
CA PHE A 138 -15.88 -18.13 -14.06
C PHE A 138 -17.26 -18.77 -14.27
N HIS A 139 -17.86 -18.63 -15.46
CA HIS A 139 -19.14 -19.28 -15.79
C HIS A 139 -19.08 -20.80 -15.62
N ALA A 140 -18.00 -21.44 -16.05
CA ALA A 140 -17.80 -22.88 -15.89
C ALA A 140 -17.67 -23.38 -14.42
N ARG A 141 -17.68 -22.49 -13.42
CA ARG A 141 -17.79 -22.87 -12.00
C ARG A 141 -19.23 -23.13 -11.53
N PHE A 142 -20.24 -22.60 -12.21
CA PHE A 142 -21.63 -22.62 -11.75
C PHE A 142 -22.44 -23.79 -12.33
N ALA A 143 -23.49 -24.20 -11.61
CA ALA A 143 -24.41 -25.23 -12.07
C ALA A 143 -25.26 -24.75 -13.27
N GLN A 144 -25.68 -25.71 -14.11
CA GLN A 144 -26.52 -25.44 -15.28
C GLN A 144 -27.84 -24.77 -14.85
N GLY A 145 -28.11 -23.56 -15.37
CA GLY A 145 -29.28 -22.76 -15.04
C GLY A 145 -29.00 -21.51 -14.21
N VAL A 146 -27.79 -21.36 -13.64
CA VAL A 146 -27.37 -20.10 -13.01
C VAL A 146 -27.14 -19.03 -14.09
N SER A 147 -27.66 -17.82 -13.89
CA SER A 147 -27.46 -16.71 -14.83
C SER A 147 -26.11 -16.03 -14.59
N VAL A 148 -25.05 -16.52 -15.26
CA VAL A 148 -23.71 -15.90 -15.20
C VAL A 148 -23.51 -14.95 -16.37
N LYS A 149 -22.98 -13.76 -16.07
CA LYS A 149 -22.61 -12.72 -17.05
C LYS A 149 -21.31 -12.04 -16.65
N CYS A 150 -20.70 -11.27 -17.57
CA CYS A 150 -19.47 -10.51 -17.31
C CYS A 150 -19.61 -9.04 -17.71
N LEU A 151 -18.84 -8.16 -17.07
CA LEU A 151 -18.70 -6.75 -17.44
C LEU A 151 -17.23 -6.32 -17.43
N SER A 152 -16.80 -5.63 -18.49
CA SER A 152 -15.49 -5.00 -18.59
C SER A 152 -15.65 -3.48 -18.64
N ASP A 153 -15.19 -2.79 -17.61
CA ASP A 153 -15.13 -1.32 -17.51
C ASP A 153 -13.74 -0.82 -17.90
N ALA A 154 -13.63 0.02 -18.94
CA ALA A 154 -12.38 0.59 -19.44
C ALA A 154 -11.25 -0.45 -19.75
N GLY A 155 -11.64 -1.72 -19.95
CA GLY A 155 -10.73 -2.86 -20.19
C GLY A 155 -10.51 -3.18 -21.66
N PHE A 156 -11.16 -2.47 -22.59
CA PHE A 156 -11.04 -2.71 -24.03
C PHE A 156 -9.84 -1.96 -24.62
N PHE A 157 -8.64 -2.39 -24.24
CA PHE A 157 -7.37 -1.86 -24.76
C PHE A 157 -7.18 -2.19 -26.25
N VAL A 158 -6.76 -1.21 -27.05
CA VAL A 158 -6.50 -1.42 -28.48
C VAL A 158 -5.02 -1.49 -28.83
N ASP A 159 -4.66 -2.52 -29.60
CA ASP A 159 -3.34 -2.69 -30.21
C ASP A 159 -3.20 -1.77 -31.43
N GLU A 160 -2.67 -0.57 -31.23
CA GLU A 160 -2.52 0.45 -32.27
C GLU A 160 -1.10 1.01 -32.37
N LYS A 161 -0.82 1.66 -33.52
CA LYS A 161 0.35 2.52 -33.69
C LYS A 161 0.09 3.87 -33.00
N ASP A 162 1.08 4.33 -32.25
CA ASP A 162 1.15 5.67 -31.67
C ASP A 162 1.55 6.74 -32.70
N LEU A 163 1.66 8.00 -32.25
CA LEU A 163 2.05 9.15 -33.07
C LEU A 163 3.44 9.05 -33.73
N SER A 164 4.36 8.23 -33.20
CA SER A 164 5.65 7.96 -33.87
C SER A 164 5.57 6.82 -34.90
N GLY A 165 4.41 6.18 -35.00
CA GLY A 165 4.19 5.01 -35.83
C GLY A 165 4.54 3.69 -35.13
N GLU A 166 4.95 3.70 -33.86
CA GLU A 166 5.34 2.51 -33.13
C GLU A 166 4.18 1.85 -32.38
N ARG A 167 4.27 0.54 -32.12
CA ARG A 167 3.23 -0.20 -31.38
C ARG A 167 3.57 -0.29 -29.89
N SER A 168 3.80 0.86 -29.24
CA SER A 168 4.22 0.95 -27.83
C SER A 168 3.36 0.11 -26.87
N MET A 169 2.03 0.07 -27.04
CA MET A 169 1.16 -0.78 -26.22
C MET A 169 1.33 -2.28 -26.49
N ARG A 170 1.60 -2.70 -27.73
CA ARG A 170 1.91 -4.10 -28.06
C ARG A 170 3.21 -4.53 -27.37
N SER A 171 4.23 -3.67 -27.37
CA SER A 171 5.50 -3.94 -26.67
C SER A 171 5.29 -4.08 -25.16
N LEU A 172 4.47 -3.22 -24.54
CA LEU A 172 4.10 -3.33 -23.13
C LEU A 172 3.33 -4.63 -22.84
N CYS A 173 2.32 -4.96 -23.65
CA CYS A 173 1.52 -6.18 -23.49
C CYS A 173 2.34 -7.45 -23.73
N SER A 174 3.24 -7.48 -24.71
CA SER A 174 4.18 -8.59 -24.94
C SER A 174 5.08 -8.79 -23.72
N GLY A 175 5.62 -7.69 -23.18
CA GLY A 175 6.37 -7.68 -21.92
C GLY A 175 5.56 -8.29 -20.77
N VAL A 176 4.30 -7.88 -20.58
CA VAL A 176 3.41 -8.45 -19.55
C VAL A 176 3.16 -9.95 -19.78
N VAL A 177 2.81 -10.34 -21.00
CA VAL A 177 2.41 -11.72 -21.35
C VAL A 177 3.57 -12.70 -21.17
N HIS A 178 4.77 -12.35 -21.61
CA HIS A 178 5.95 -13.21 -21.45
C HIS A 178 6.53 -13.16 -20.02
N LEU A 179 6.63 -11.99 -19.39
CA LEU A 179 7.24 -11.86 -18.06
C LEU A 179 6.38 -12.44 -16.94
N GLN A 180 5.05 -12.44 -17.09
CA GLN A 180 4.12 -13.02 -16.11
C GLN A 180 3.54 -14.38 -16.54
N ASN A 181 3.99 -14.94 -17.67
CA ASN A 181 3.48 -16.19 -18.26
C ASN A 181 1.95 -16.23 -18.39
N VAL A 182 1.36 -15.16 -18.93
CA VAL A 182 -0.11 -14.99 -18.98
C VAL A 182 -0.79 -15.98 -19.95
N ARG A 183 -0.01 -16.69 -20.78
CA ARG A 183 -0.47 -17.66 -21.78
C ARG A 183 -1.46 -18.71 -21.24
N GLU A 184 -1.33 -19.11 -19.99
CA GLU A 184 -2.24 -20.10 -19.36
C GLU A 184 -3.69 -19.59 -19.21
N ALA A 185 -3.90 -18.28 -19.15
CA ALA A 185 -5.19 -17.61 -19.01
C ALA A 185 -5.81 -17.14 -20.35
N LEU A 186 -5.24 -17.54 -21.51
CA LEU A 186 -5.67 -17.08 -22.83
C LEU A 186 -6.37 -18.18 -23.66
N PRO A 187 -7.28 -17.82 -24.60
CA PRO A 187 -8.07 -18.80 -25.35
C PRO A 187 -7.20 -19.74 -26.19
N LYS A 188 -7.40 -21.06 -26.00
CA LYS A 188 -6.57 -22.11 -26.62
C LYS A 188 -6.71 -22.17 -28.15
N ASP A 189 -7.87 -21.79 -28.66
CA ASP A 189 -8.20 -21.65 -30.09
C ASP A 189 -7.51 -20.43 -30.74
N CYS A 190 -7.34 -19.33 -30.00
CA CYS A 190 -6.53 -18.20 -30.43
C CYS A 190 -5.03 -18.57 -30.38
N LEU A 191 -4.56 -19.16 -29.28
CA LEU A 191 -3.17 -19.59 -29.08
C LEU A 191 -2.69 -20.68 -30.04
N ALA A 192 -3.60 -21.32 -30.78
CA ALA A 192 -3.30 -22.27 -31.86
C ALA A 192 -3.06 -21.58 -33.22
N LYS A 193 -3.35 -20.27 -33.34
CA LYS A 193 -3.36 -19.51 -34.61
C LYS A 193 -2.59 -18.18 -34.56
N LYS A 194 -2.36 -17.63 -33.36
CA LYS A 194 -1.82 -16.28 -33.12
C LYS A 194 -0.80 -16.25 -31.99
N ASP A 195 -0.03 -15.18 -31.90
CA ASP A 195 0.90 -14.96 -30.78
C ASP A 195 0.13 -14.72 -29.46
N PRO A 196 0.64 -15.17 -28.30
CA PRO A 196 0.04 -14.86 -26.99
C PRO A 196 -0.20 -13.35 -26.75
N THR A 197 0.63 -12.47 -27.30
CA THR A 197 0.43 -11.01 -27.23
C THR A 197 -0.83 -10.58 -27.98
N GLU A 198 -1.09 -11.13 -29.18
CA GLU A 198 -2.32 -10.84 -29.91
C GLU A 198 -3.54 -11.34 -29.15
N CYS A 199 -3.48 -12.58 -28.64
CA CYS A 199 -4.58 -13.20 -27.89
C CYS A 199 -4.88 -12.52 -26.54
N PHE A 200 -3.94 -11.74 -26.00
CA PHE A 200 -4.13 -10.91 -24.82
C PHE A 200 -4.92 -9.62 -25.10
N PHE A 201 -4.99 -9.15 -26.35
CA PHE A 201 -5.77 -7.96 -26.69
C PHE A 201 -7.28 -8.27 -26.82
N PRO A 202 -8.17 -7.48 -26.19
CA PRO A 202 -9.63 -7.61 -26.25
C PRO A 202 -10.24 -7.89 -27.62
N ALA A 203 -9.74 -7.26 -28.68
CA ALA A 203 -10.25 -7.43 -30.04
C ALA A 203 -10.04 -8.84 -30.64
N GLU A 204 -9.09 -9.63 -30.13
CA GLU A 204 -8.95 -11.05 -30.44
C GLU A 204 -9.58 -11.90 -29.33
N LEU A 205 -9.27 -11.61 -28.07
CA LEU A 205 -9.75 -12.31 -26.88
C LEU A 205 -11.28 -12.50 -26.87
N THR A 206 -12.04 -11.44 -27.19
CA THR A 206 -13.51 -11.47 -27.15
C THR A 206 -14.14 -12.36 -28.23
N LYS A 207 -13.42 -12.71 -29.30
CA LYS A 207 -13.92 -13.66 -30.32
C LYS A 207 -14.28 -14.99 -29.67
N SER A 208 -13.37 -15.51 -28.84
CA SER A 208 -13.46 -16.82 -28.18
C SER A 208 -14.35 -16.85 -26.94
N ILE A 209 -14.74 -15.70 -26.36
CA ILE A 209 -15.65 -15.67 -25.20
C ILE A 209 -17.07 -16.02 -25.63
N SER A 210 -17.66 -17.01 -24.98
CA SER A 210 -19.03 -17.50 -25.21
C SER A 210 -20.06 -16.89 -24.26
N THR A 211 -19.67 -16.60 -23.01
CA THR A 211 -20.56 -16.06 -21.97
C THR A 211 -21.03 -14.63 -22.30
N PRO A 212 -22.31 -14.28 -22.05
CA PRO A 212 -22.81 -12.93 -22.31
C PRO A 212 -22.02 -11.88 -21.52
N THR A 213 -21.43 -10.95 -22.27
CA THR A 213 -20.52 -9.92 -21.73
C THR A 213 -21.01 -8.51 -22.08
N PHE A 214 -20.82 -7.56 -21.16
CA PHE A 214 -21.06 -6.13 -21.35
C PHE A 214 -19.72 -5.40 -21.46
N ILE A 215 -19.52 -4.67 -22.55
CA ILE A 215 -18.37 -3.77 -22.72
C ILE A 215 -18.81 -2.35 -22.37
N LEU A 216 -18.25 -1.81 -21.29
CA LEU A 216 -18.29 -0.40 -20.95
C LEU A 216 -16.91 0.19 -21.19
N ASN A 217 -16.77 1.11 -22.15
CA ASN A 217 -15.47 1.73 -22.41
C ASN A 217 -15.65 3.15 -22.96
N PRO A 218 -15.01 4.18 -22.41
CA PRO A 218 -15.00 5.48 -23.06
C PRO A 218 -14.22 5.38 -24.39
N ASP A 219 -14.71 5.98 -25.48
CA ASP A 219 -13.97 5.95 -26.76
C ASP A 219 -12.85 6.99 -26.83
N TYR A 220 -12.93 8.03 -26.00
CA TYR A 220 -11.81 8.92 -25.65
C TYR A 220 -11.18 8.54 -24.31
N ASP A 221 -10.93 7.25 -24.07
CA ASP A 221 -10.29 6.76 -22.84
C ASP A 221 -8.99 7.52 -22.54
N SER A 222 -8.99 8.23 -21.41
CA SER A 222 -7.92 9.13 -21.03
C SER A 222 -6.60 8.43 -20.71
N TRP A 223 -6.64 7.14 -20.32
CA TRP A 223 -5.43 6.33 -20.12
C TRP A 223 -4.90 5.81 -21.45
N GLN A 224 -5.78 5.35 -22.36
CA GLN A 224 -5.35 4.89 -23.69
C GLN A 224 -4.83 6.04 -24.55
N ILE A 225 -5.44 7.22 -24.51
CA ILE A 225 -4.89 8.41 -25.19
C ILE A 225 -3.49 8.75 -24.65
N ARG A 226 -3.25 8.56 -23.34
CA ARG A 226 -1.95 8.82 -22.70
C ARG A 226 -0.87 7.76 -22.94
N ASN A 227 -1.24 6.49 -23.13
CA ASN A 227 -0.29 5.36 -23.12
C ASN A 227 -0.31 4.50 -24.40
N VAL A 228 -1.37 4.58 -25.21
CA VAL A 228 -1.48 3.88 -26.51
C VAL A 228 -1.24 4.84 -27.67
N LEU A 229 -1.99 5.96 -27.72
CA LEU A 229 -1.97 6.86 -28.87
C LEU A 229 -0.80 7.85 -28.84
N ALA A 230 -0.58 8.50 -27.68
CA ALA A 230 0.41 9.55 -27.52
C ALA A 230 1.31 9.36 -26.28
N PRO A 231 1.96 8.20 -26.09
CA PRO A 231 2.95 8.02 -25.02
C PRO A 231 4.05 9.10 -25.07
N ASN A 232 4.68 9.38 -23.93
CA ASN A 232 5.75 10.39 -23.87
C ASN A 232 6.92 9.94 -24.75
N GLY A 233 7.37 10.82 -25.65
CA GLY A 233 8.41 10.52 -26.64
C GLY A 233 7.90 10.20 -28.04
N SER A 234 6.62 9.85 -28.23
CA SER A 234 6.06 9.56 -29.56
C SER A 234 5.72 10.81 -30.40
N TYR A 235 6.09 12.01 -29.94
CA TYR A 235 5.78 13.29 -30.57
C TYR A 235 6.83 14.36 -30.18
N PRO A 236 7.07 15.38 -31.02
CA PRO A 236 8.07 16.41 -30.72
C PRO A 236 7.62 17.37 -29.61
N GLY A 237 8.55 17.67 -28.71
CA GLY A 237 8.40 18.64 -27.63
C GLY A 237 7.24 18.34 -26.68
N GLN A 238 6.54 19.38 -26.23
CA GLN A 238 5.37 19.26 -25.34
C GLN A 238 4.03 19.29 -26.10
N SER A 239 4.04 19.15 -27.44
CA SER A 239 2.88 19.42 -28.31
C SER A 239 1.58 18.73 -27.86
N TRP A 240 1.65 17.47 -27.42
CA TRP A 240 0.49 16.70 -26.95
C TRP A 240 0.25 16.73 -25.43
N SER A 241 1.10 17.39 -24.64
CA SER A 241 1.01 17.36 -23.17
C SER A 241 -0.30 17.95 -22.64
N ASN A 242 -0.73 19.10 -23.18
CA ASN A 242 -1.97 19.76 -22.76
C ASN A 242 -3.22 18.99 -23.18
N CYS A 243 -3.25 18.49 -24.43
CA CYS A 243 -4.32 17.65 -24.97
C CYS A 243 -4.50 16.34 -24.17
N LYS A 244 -3.39 15.72 -23.75
CA LYS A 244 -3.41 14.54 -22.86
C LYS A 244 -3.83 14.85 -21.43
N ALA A 245 -3.57 16.05 -20.92
CA ALA A 245 -4.07 16.46 -19.61
C ALA A 245 -5.59 16.64 -19.66
N ASP A 246 -6.11 17.26 -20.71
CA ASP A 246 -7.52 17.64 -20.88
C ASP A 246 -7.89 17.72 -22.37
N ILE A 247 -8.87 16.92 -22.82
CA ILE A 247 -9.32 16.88 -24.22
C ILE A 247 -9.82 18.24 -24.75
N ARG A 248 -10.19 19.17 -23.87
CA ARG A 248 -10.60 20.53 -24.24
C ARG A 248 -9.43 21.43 -24.67
N ASN A 249 -8.20 21.02 -24.37
CA ASN A 249 -6.98 21.76 -24.69
C ASN A 249 -6.25 21.21 -25.94
N CYS A 250 -6.87 20.28 -26.67
CA CYS A 250 -6.38 19.79 -27.96
C CYS A 250 -6.61 20.82 -29.08
N SER A 251 -5.66 20.98 -29.99
CA SER A 251 -5.90 21.68 -31.27
C SER A 251 -6.89 20.89 -32.14
N SER A 252 -7.44 21.52 -33.19
CA SER A 252 -8.24 20.83 -34.21
C SER A 252 -7.52 19.61 -34.77
N SER A 253 -6.27 19.78 -35.21
CA SER A 253 -5.40 18.71 -35.72
C SER A 253 -5.13 17.58 -34.71
N GLN A 254 -5.22 17.84 -33.41
CA GLN A 254 -5.13 16.81 -32.37
C GLN A 254 -6.49 16.09 -32.19
N ILE A 255 -7.60 16.83 -32.22
CA ILE A 255 -8.95 16.25 -32.22
C ILE A 255 -9.15 15.32 -33.43
N ASP A 256 -8.70 15.71 -34.63
CA ASP A 256 -8.76 14.87 -35.84
C ASP A 256 -8.03 13.52 -35.65
N VAL A 257 -6.89 13.54 -34.96
CA VAL A 257 -6.14 12.32 -34.61
C VAL A 257 -6.83 11.52 -33.51
N LEU A 258 -7.45 12.17 -32.51
CA LEU A 258 -8.31 11.48 -31.52
C LEU A 258 -9.52 10.82 -32.19
N HIS A 259 -10.09 11.43 -33.24
CA HIS A 259 -11.16 10.82 -34.04
C HIS A 259 -10.66 9.60 -34.81
N GLY A 260 -9.47 9.67 -35.39
CA GLY A 260 -8.80 8.52 -36.00
C GLY A 260 -8.60 7.36 -35.01
N PHE A 261 -8.26 7.66 -33.75
CA PHE A 261 -8.13 6.67 -32.69
C PHE A 261 -9.48 6.09 -32.24
N ARG A 262 -10.49 6.93 -32.01
CA ARG A 262 -11.88 6.52 -31.75
C ARG A 262 -12.41 5.56 -32.82
N LYS A 263 -12.20 5.88 -34.10
CA LYS A 263 -12.62 5.05 -35.25
C LYS A 263 -11.97 3.66 -35.24
N LYS A 264 -10.70 3.56 -34.80
CA LYS A 264 -10.00 2.28 -34.58
C LYS A 264 -10.55 1.49 -33.39
N ILE A 265 -10.94 2.16 -32.30
CA ILE A 265 -11.61 1.53 -31.15
C ILE A 265 -12.95 0.92 -31.57
N ILE A 266 -13.79 1.71 -32.26
CA ILE A 266 -15.13 1.28 -32.69
C ILE A 266 -15.06 0.14 -33.71
N SER A 267 -14.17 0.21 -34.70
CA SER A 267 -13.96 -0.91 -35.64
C SER A 267 -13.54 -2.20 -34.91
N LYS A 268 -12.73 -2.11 -33.85
CA LYS A 268 -12.36 -3.27 -33.03
C LYS A 268 -13.46 -3.78 -32.12
N LEU A 269 -14.48 -2.98 -31.81
CA LEU A 269 -15.65 -3.38 -31.01
C LEU A 269 -16.73 -4.11 -31.83
N GLN A 270 -16.60 -4.18 -33.16
CA GLN A 270 -17.57 -4.86 -34.04
C GLN A 270 -17.81 -6.33 -33.63
N VAL A 271 -16.78 -7.02 -33.14
CA VAL A 271 -16.88 -8.40 -32.57
C VAL A 271 -17.84 -8.52 -31.38
N ALA A 272 -18.00 -7.45 -30.57
CA ALA A 272 -18.97 -7.39 -29.49
C ALA A 272 -20.36 -6.90 -29.98
N GLU A 273 -20.38 -6.09 -31.03
CA GLU A 273 -21.62 -5.64 -31.68
C GLU A 273 -22.34 -6.78 -32.44
N GLU A 274 -21.59 -7.71 -33.03
CA GLU A 274 -22.14 -8.90 -33.72
C GLU A 274 -22.76 -9.94 -32.76
N LYS A 275 -22.19 -10.15 -31.57
CA LYS A 275 -22.68 -11.15 -30.60
C LYS A 275 -24.04 -10.74 -30.02
N LYS A 276 -25.13 -11.40 -30.45
CA LYS A 276 -26.53 -11.00 -30.15
C LYS A 276 -26.75 -10.56 -28.70
N ASP A 277 -26.40 -11.42 -27.74
CA ASP A 277 -26.77 -11.28 -26.32
C ASP A 277 -25.77 -10.46 -25.49
N TRP A 278 -24.79 -9.82 -26.14
CA TRP A 278 -23.80 -8.95 -25.49
C TRP A 278 -24.29 -7.50 -25.36
N GLY A 279 -23.76 -6.80 -24.36
CA GLY A 279 -24.02 -5.38 -24.12
C GLY A 279 -22.84 -4.49 -24.52
N LEU A 280 -23.14 -3.27 -24.95
CA LEU A 280 -22.15 -2.27 -25.35
C LEU A 280 -22.62 -0.87 -24.92
N PHE A 281 -21.80 -0.16 -24.15
CA PHE A 281 -22.02 1.25 -23.79
C PHE A 281 -20.68 1.98 -23.94
N ILE A 282 -20.57 2.78 -24.99
CA ILE A 282 -19.36 3.50 -25.36
C ILE A 282 -19.69 4.99 -25.37
N ASP A 283 -19.24 5.73 -24.35
CA ASP A 283 -19.52 7.16 -24.22
C ASP A 283 -18.29 8.04 -24.48
N SER A 284 -18.53 9.26 -24.95
CA SER A 284 -17.45 10.17 -25.39
C SER A 284 -16.80 10.95 -24.22
N CYS A 285 -16.79 10.39 -23.01
CA CYS A 285 -16.15 11.03 -21.85
C CYS A 285 -14.63 10.78 -21.83
N PHE A 286 -13.87 11.84 -21.61
CA PHE A 286 -12.43 11.75 -21.35
C PHE A 286 -12.15 11.30 -19.91
N THR A 287 -12.32 10.00 -19.66
CA THR A 287 -12.21 9.37 -18.33
C THR A 287 -11.49 8.02 -18.40
N HIS A 288 -11.34 7.33 -17.27
CA HIS A 288 -10.90 5.94 -17.16
C HIS A 288 -11.45 5.37 -15.84
N CYS A 289 -12.06 4.19 -15.88
CA CYS A 289 -12.99 3.65 -14.87
C CYS A 289 -14.28 4.46 -14.66
N GLN A 290 -15.42 3.77 -14.70
CA GLN A 290 -16.75 4.36 -14.57
C GLN A 290 -17.69 3.62 -13.61
N THR A 291 -17.48 2.32 -13.37
CA THR A 291 -18.28 1.50 -12.43
C THR A 291 -18.00 1.76 -10.95
N PRO A 292 -16.76 2.01 -10.46
CA PRO A 292 -16.52 2.19 -9.02
C PRO A 292 -17.05 3.53 -8.48
N PHE A 293 -17.41 4.46 -9.37
CA PHE A 293 -17.75 5.83 -9.00
C PHE A 293 -19.23 6.11 -9.23
N ARG A 294 -19.96 6.35 -8.13
CA ARG A 294 -21.38 6.77 -8.14
C ARG A 294 -21.70 7.86 -9.17
N ILE A 295 -20.78 8.82 -9.35
CA ILE A 295 -20.96 9.98 -10.25
C ILE A 295 -21.18 9.54 -11.71
N SER A 296 -20.34 8.63 -12.23
CA SER A 296 -20.47 8.07 -13.58
C SER A 296 -21.46 6.91 -13.65
N TRP A 297 -21.52 6.06 -12.62
CA TRP A 297 -22.39 4.88 -12.60
C TRP A 297 -23.88 5.23 -12.62
N ASN A 298 -24.34 6.04 -11.65
CA ASN A 298 -25.74 6.44 -11.54
C ASN A 298 -25.87 7.79 -10.80
N SER A 299 -26.04 8.88 -11.56
CA SER A 299 -26.28 10.20 -10.99
C SER A 299 -27.08 11.12 -11.92
N ARG A 300 -27.27 12.39 -11.50
CA ARG A 300 -27.80 13.44 -12.38
C ARG A 300 -26.80 13.91 -13.45
N ILE A 301 -25.52 13.55 -13.33
CA ILE A 301 -24.42 13.97 -14.22
C ILE A 301 -23.57 12.80 -14.75
N SER A 302 -24.06 11.56 -14.61
CA SER A 302 -23.48 10.39 -15.27
C SER A 302 -23.61 10.51 -16.80
N PRO A 303 -22.72 9.87 -17.59
CA PRO A 303 -22.95 9.69 -19.01
C PRO A 303 -24.32 9.08 -19.28
N ARG A 304 -25.01 9.54 -20.33
CA ARG A 304 -26.32 9.03 -20.74
C ARG A 304 -26.39 8.85 -22.24
N LEU A 305 -26.68 7.63 -22.68
CA LEU A 305 -26.94 7.28 -24.09
C LEU A 305 -28.41 6.82 -24.18
N ASP A 306 -29.15 7.35 -25.16
CA ASP A 306 -30.62 7.28 -25.21
C ASP A 306 -31.30 7.61 -23.86
N ASN A 307 -30.80 8.64 -23.18
CA ASN A 307 -31.23 9.05 -21.84
C ASN A 307 -31.02 8.01 -20.71
N LYS A 308 -30.45 6.82 -20.96
CA LYS A 308 -30.11 5.82 -19.92
C LYS A 308 -28.70 6.04 -19.37
N THR A 309 -28.55 6.01 -18.05
CA THR A 309 -27.24 5.89 -17.36
C THR A 309 -26.56 4.56 -17.67
N ILE A 310 -25.28 4.48 -17.32
CA ILE A 310 -24.52 3.23 -17.26
C ILE A 310 -25.27 2.18 -16.41
N ALA A 311 -25.71 2.52 -15.19
CA ALA A 311 -26.41 1.59 -14.30
C ALA A 311 -27.76 1.11 -14.86
N GLU A 312 -28.54 1.98 -15.51
CA GLU A 312 -29.79 1.62 -16.17
C GLU A 312 -29.51 0.70 -17.38
N ALA A 313 -28.53 1.03 -18.22
CA ALA A 313 -28.13 0.23 -19.37
C ALA A 313 -27.60 -1.17 -18.99
N VAL A 314 -26.67 -1.25 -18.03
CA VAL A 314 -26.13 -2.51 -17.53
C VAL A 314 -27.21 -3.33 -16.82
N GLY A 315 -28.06 -2.68 -16.00
CA GLY A 315 -29.17 -3.35 -15.32
C GLY A 315 -30.18 -3.95 -16.30
N ASP A 316 -30.58 -3.21 -17.33
CA ASP A 316 -31.54 -3.69 -18.32
C ASP A 316 -30.97 -4.84 -19.16
N TRP A 317 -29.68 -4.82 -19.50
CA TRP A 317 -29.01 -5.96 -20.14
C TRP A 317 -28.85 -7.16 -19.20
N TYR A 318 -28.45 -6.93 -17.95
CA TYR A 318 -28.20 -8.01 -16.99
C TYR A 318 -29.49 -8.76 -16.65
N PHE A 319 -30.57 -8.03 -16.38
CA PHE A 319 -31.90 -8.60 -16.08
C PHE A 319 -32.77 -8.86 -17.32
N GLY A 320 -32.27 -8.64 -18.55
CA GLY A 320 -32.99 -8.96 -19.79
C GLY A 320 -34.20 -8.07 -20.09
N ARG A 321 -34.26 -6.85 -19.54
CA ARG A 321 -35.40 -5.91 -19.68
C ARG A 321 -35.45 -5.19 -21.04
N THR A 322 -34.44 -5.36 -21.90
CA THR A 322 -34.38 -4.75 -23.23
C THR A 322 -33.43 -5.57 -24.11
N GLU A 323 -33.88 -5.98 -25.30
CA GLU A 323 -33.13 -6.92 -26.15
C GLU A 323 -31.80 -6.37 -26.73
N LYS A 324 -31.66 -5.04 -26.86
CA LYS A 324 -30.54 -4.41 -27.58
C LYS A 324 -29.97 -3.20 -26.83
N ILE A 325 -29.23 -3.46 -25.76
CA ILE A 325 -28.35 -2.46 -25.12
C ILE A 325 -26.99 -2.46 -25.81
N LYS A 326 -26.95 -1.89 -27.02
CA LYS A 326 -25.72 -1.57 -27.76
C LYS A 326 -25.76 -0.10 -28.13
N ARG A 327 -24.82 0.69 -27.62
CA ARG A 327 -24.80 2.16 -27.70
C ARG A 327 -23.38 2.68 -27.84
N ILE A 328 -23.20 3.59 -28.79
CA ILE A 328 -21.96 4.32 -29.06
C ILE A 328 -22.34 5.79 -29.22
N ASP A 329 -21.66 6.66 -28.48
CA ASP A 329 -21.87 8.11 -28.48
C ASP A 329 -21.27 8.78 -29.71
N CYS A 330 -21.56 10.07 -29.91
CA CYS A 330 -21.10 10.85 -31.05
C CYS A 330 -19.74 11.53 -30.82
N GLU A 331 -19.01 11.82 -31.89
CA GLU A 331 -17.62 12.28 -31.82
C GLU A 331 -17.48 13.60 -31.02
N TYR A 332 -16.52 13.65 -30.10
CA TYR A 332 -16.20 14.84 -29.32
C TYR A 332 -15.60 15.95 -30.22
N PRO A 333 -15.98 17.24 -30.09
CA PRO A 333 -16.87 17.82 -29.09
C PRO A 333 -18.35 17.81 -29.53
N TYR A 334 -19.11 16.82 -29.03
CA TYR A 334 -20.49 16.66 -29.45
C TYR A 334 -21.40 17.76 -28.90
N ARG A 335 -21.95 18.60 -29.79
CA ARG A 335 -22.87 19.70 -29.44
C ARG A 335 -24.34 19.26 -29.42
N GLN A 336 -24.69 18.19 -28.71
CA GLN A 336 -26.11 17.89 -28.52
C GLN A 336 -26.80 18.97 -27.69
N ARG A 337 -27.98 19.41 -28.14
CA ARG A 337 -28.72 20.50 -27.51
C ARG A 337 -29.47 19.99 -26.29
N ARG A 338 -29.27 20.65 -25.14
CA ARG A 338 -30.08 20.54 -23.91
C ARG A 338 -30.14 19.14 -23.26
N HIS A 339 -29.02 18.62 -22.76
CA HIS A 339 -28.98 18.13 -21.37
C HIS A 339 -27.58 18.37 -20.78
N ILE A 340 -27.51 19.21 -19.74
CA ILE A 340 -26.35 19.55 -18.89
C ILE A 340 -25.01 19.81 -19.62
N ARG A 341 -24.71 21.10 -19.84
CA ARG A 341 -23.37 21.58 -20.26
C ARG A 341 -22.27 21.08 -19.31
N ALA A 342 -21.10 20.75 -19.88
CA ALA A 342 -19.93 20.23 -19.18
C ALA A 342 -19.52 20.98 -17.90
N ARG A 343 -19.30 20.22 -16.81
CA ARG A 343 -18.60 20.68 -15.58
C ARG A 343 -17.64 19.62 -14.98
N PHE A 344 -16.96 18.85 -15.82
CA PHE A 344 -15.83 18.01 -15.38
C PHE A 344 -14.59 18.86 -15.04
N GLN A 345 -14.51 19.40 -13.81
CA GLN A 345 -13.22 19.73 -13.15
C GLN A 345 -13.23 20.10 -11.63
N PRO A 346 -14.31 20.56 -10.98
CA PRO A 346 -14.21 21.08 -9.60
C PRO A 346 -14.34 20.02 -8.48
N ILE A 347 -14.40 18.72 -8.78
CA ILE A 347 -14.45 17.64 -7.77
C ILE A 347 -13.15 16.83 -7.69
N LEU A 348 -12.41 16.66 -8.80
CA LEU A 348 -11.02 16.15 -8.73
C LEU A 348 -10.10 17.12 -7.97
N ARG A 349 -10.41 18.43 -7.98
CA ARG A 349 -9.81 19.45 -7.10
C ARG A 349 -10.08 19.25 -5.61
N LEU A 350 -10.94 18.30 -5.21
CA LEU A 350 -11.15 17.94 -3.81
C LEU A 350 -10.24 16.79 -3.36
N LYS A 351 -9.88 15.83 -4.23
CA LYS A 351 -8.81 14.86 -3.91
C LYS A 351 -7.43 15.51 -3.90
N SER A 352 -7.11 16.35 -4.89
CA SER A 352 -5.89 17.18 -4.86
C SER A 352 -5.92 18.31 -3.81
N ARG A 353 -6.95 18.37 -2.96
CA ARG A 353 -6.98 19.16 -1.71
C ARG A 353 -7.03 18.30 -0.45
N LEU A 354 -7.53 17.07 -0.50
CA LEU A 354 -7.42 16.11 0.61
C LEU A 354 -5.97 15.58 0.74
N GLU A 355 -5.29 15.35 -0.38
CA GLU A 355 -3.86 15.04 -0.44
C GLU A 355 -2.97 16.25 -0.08
N ALA A 356 -3.53 17.46 -0.04
CA ALA A 356 -2.88 18.65 0.53
C ALA A 356 -3.25 18.86 2.01
N ASN A 357 -4.48 18.56 2.43
CA ASN A 357 -4.97 18.78 3.79
C ASN A 357 -4.45 17.76 4.82
N SER A 358 -3.87 16.63 4.40
CA SER A 358 -3.05 15.81 5.32
C SER A 358 -1.81 16.56 5.83
N ARG A 359 -1.40 17.65 5.17
CA ARG A 359 -0.37 18.61 5.66
C ARG A 359 -0.94 19.77 6.49
N VAL A 360 -2.24 19.75 6.84
CA VAL A 360 -2.91 20.80 7.63
C VAL A 360 -3.55 20.26 8.92
N LEU A 361 -3.83 18.96 9.01
CA LEU A 361 -4.33 18.30 10.23
C LEU A 361 -3.31 18.22 11.39
N SER A 362 -2.16 18.91 11.28
CA SER A 362 -1.25 19.19 12.41
C SER A 362 -1.74 20.36 13.29
N ALA A 363 -2.77 21.11 12.86
CA ALA A 363 -3.29 22.26 13.60
C ALA A 363 -4.67 22.01 14.23
N THR A 364 -4.76 22.26 15.55
CA THR A 364 -5.99 22.42 16.36
C THR A 364 -6.95 21.21 16.46
N ALA A 365 -6.66 20.29 17.38
CA ALA A 365 -7.66 19.35 17.93
C ALA A 365 -7.34 18.90 19.38
N HIS A 366 -7.07 19.84 20.29
CA HIS A 366 -7.04 19.60 21.75
C HIS A 366 -7.72 20.76 22.49
N ALA A 367 -9.03 20.60 22.73
CA ALA A 367 -9.87 21.47 23.57
C ALA A 367 -11.12 20.69 24.04
N THR A 368 -10.91 19.82 25.01
CA THR A 368 -11.88 19.07 25.84
C THR A 368 -12.74 20.00 26.72
N ALA A 369 -13.86 19.63 27.39
CA ALA A 369 -14.71 18.41 27.46
C ALA A 369 -16.01 18.69 28.29
N MET A 370 -16.67 17.61 28.78
CA MET A 370 -17.68 17.48 29.87
C MET A 370 -19.16 17.53 29.42
N ALA A 371 -20.11 16.77 29.98
CA ALA A 371 -20.17 15.84 31.15
C ALA A 371 -20.93 14.52 30.77
N THR A 372 -20.66 13.29 31.25
CA THR A 372 -20.96 12.62 32.56
C THR A 372 -22.44 12.64 33.03
N GLU A 373 -23.08 11.55 33.53
CA GLU A 373 -22.72 10.11 33.69
C GLU A 373 -23.74 9.18 32.92
N LEU A 374 -24.57 8.22 33.40
CA LEU A 374 -24.86 7.58 34.71
C LEU A 374 -25.32 6.10 34.57
N ARG A 375 -24.88 5.21 35.50
CA ARG A 375 -25.20 3.77 35.78
C ARG A 375 -26.43 3.05 35.17
N ALA A 376 -26.24 1.74 34.96
CA ALA A 376 -27.23 0.64 35.14
C ALA A 376 -26.88 -0.17 36.43
N PRO A 377 -27.66 -1.13 37.02
CA PRO A 377 -28.35 -2.27 36.35
C PRO A 377 -29.70 -2.76 36.98
N LEU A 378 -30.25 -3.87 36.44
CA LEU A 378 -30.99 -5.01 37.08
C LEU A 378 -32.18 -5.56 36.25
N ALA A 379 -32.62 -6.78 36.56
CA ALA A 379 -33.71 -7.57 35.94
C ALA A 379 -34.39 -8.46 37.04
N PRO A 380 -35.34 -9.41 36.79
CA PRO A 380 -36.07 -9.78 35.57
C PRO A 380 -37.61 -10.05 35.78
N GLN A 381 -38.29 -10.64 34.77
CA GLN A 381 -39.54 -11.45 34.83
C GLN A 381 -40.84 -10.92 35.53
N ASN A 382 -41.95 -10.78 34.77
CA ASN A 382 -43.06 -11.78 34.76
C ASN A 382 -44.24 -11.51 33.77
N ARG A 383 -45.22 -12.42 33.77
CA ARG A 383 -46.40 -12.67 32.87
C ARG A 383 -47.74 -12.48 33.64
N PRO A 384 -48.99 -12.75 33.12
CA PRO A 384 -49.58 -12.81 31.74
C PRO A 384 -51.06 -12.27 31.62
N ARG A 385 -51.76 -12.60 30.50
CA ARG A 385 -53.26 -12.65 30.24
C ARG A 385 -54.00 -11.31 30.10
N HIS A 386 -55.11 -11.18 29.34
CA HIS A 386 -56.14 -12.12 28.78
C HIS A 386 -56.20 -12.08 27.22
N ASP A 387 -56.64 -13.09 26.45
CA ASP A 387 -58.00 -13.68 26.19
C ASP A 387 -58.98 -12.66 25.54
N VAL A 388 -59.85 -12.93 24.53
CA VAL A 388 -60.86 -14.01 24.31
C VAL A 388 -61.34 -14.10 22.82
N GLU A 389 -61.47 -15.32 22.24
CA GLU A 389 -62.40 -15.81 21.16
C GLU A 389 -62.52 -15.13 19.74
N ALA A 390 -63.06 -15.74 18.64
CA ALA A 390 -63.47 -17.13 18.32
C ALA A 390 -63.67 -17.41 16.79
N MET A 391 -63.48 -18.69 16.40
CA MET A 391 -64.11 -19.49 15.31
C MET A 391 -64.04 -19.13 13.80
N ALA A 392 -64.05 -20.20 12.99
CA ALA A 392 -64.23 -20.24 11.52
C ALA A 392 -65.41 -21.19 11.16
N PRO A 393 -65.82 -21.41 9.88
CA PRO A 393 -65.09 -22.40 9.04
C PRO A 393 -65.15 -22.25 7.48
N LEU A 394 -64.06 -22.69 6.83
CA LEU A 394 -63.98 -23.62 5.69
C LEU A 394 -65.08 -23.66 4.58
N LEU A 395 -64.72 -23.32 3.32
CA LEU A 395 -64.56 -24.33 2.23
C LEU A 395 -63.87 -23.78 0.95
N MET A 396 -63.34 -24.73 0.16
CA MET A 396 -62.67 -24.68 -1.17
C MET A 396 -62.90 -23.43 -2.06
N LEU A 397 -61.87 -22.90 -2.76
CA LEU A 397 -61.26 -23.53 -3.95
C LEU A 397 -59.78 -23.16 -4.19
N LEU A 398 -59.07 -24.03 -4.91
CA LEU A 398 -57.66 -23.86 -5.30
C LEU A 398 -57.51 -23.05 -6.60
N ALA A 399 -56.89 -21.87 -6.53
CA ALA A 399 -56.29 -21.17 -7.67
C ALA A 399 -55.05 -20.37 -7.22
N MET A 400 -54.06 -20.23 -8.11
CA MET A 400 -52.70 -19.79 -7.79
C MET A 400 -52.51 -18.27 -7.62
N ALA A 401 -51.49 -17.92 -6.82
CA ALA A 401 -50.81 -16.61 -6.74
C ALA A 401 -51.60 -15.42 -6.15
N ALA A 402 -51.00 -14.39 -5.56
CA ALA A 402 -49.70 -14.22 -4.87
C ALA A 402 -49.65 -12.77 -4.29
N PHE A 403 -48.80 -12.52 -3.28
CA PHE A 403 -47.93 -11.32 -3.07
C PHE A 403 -47.75 -10.92 -1.60
N SER A 404 -46.52 -10.46 -1.28
CA SER A 404 -46.01 -10.05 0.05
C SER A 404 -45.94 -11.18 1.11
N CYS A 405 -45.02 -11.18 2.08
CA CYS A 405 -44.02 -10.16 2.43
C CYS A 405 -42.56 -10.72 2.43
N SER A 406 -41.59 -9.82 2.58
CA SER A 406 -40.17 -10.00 2.28
C SER A 406 -39.42 -11.09 3.08
N PRO A 407 -38.50 -11.85 2.44
CA PRO A 407 -37.39 -12.48 3.15
C PRO A 407 -36.31 -11.44 3.51
N MET A 408 -35.63 -11.61 4.64
CA MET A 408 -34.61 -10.68 5.12
C MET A 408 -33.37 -10.65 4.22
N ALA A 409 -32.80 -9.46 4.02
CA ALA A 409 -31.47 -9.33 3.44
C ALA A 409 -30.41 -9.79 4.44
N VAL A 410 -29.69 -10.86 4.12
CA VAL A 410 -28.47 -11.22 4.85
C VAL A 410 -27.40 -10.20 4.48
N ALA A 411 -27.13 -9.25 5.37
CA ALA A 411 -26.02 -8.33 5.21
C ALA A 411 -24.71 -9.11 5.33
N THR A 412 -23.92 -9.15 4.27
CA THR A 412 -22.51 -9.56 4.36
C THR A 412 -21.78 -8.51 5.19
N ALA A 413 -21.49 -8.84 6.45
CA ALA A 413 -20.80 -7.94 7.37
C ALA A 413 -19.47 -7.46 6.76
N SER A 414 -19.17 -6.17 6.96
CA SER A 414 -17.80 -5.67 6.78
C SER A 414 -16.84 -6.48 7.65
N PRO A 415 -15.58 -6.68 7.24
CA PRO A 415 -14.59 -7.37 8.07
C PRO A 415 -14.54 -6.75 9.47
N GLU A 416 -14.90 -7.53 10.49
CA GLU A 416 -14.98 -7.02 11.86
C GLU A 416 -13.57 -6.67 12.38
N PRO A 417 -13.38 -5.49 13.00
CA PRO A 417 -12.13 -5.15 13.64
C PRO A 417 -11.79 -6.16 14.75
N VAL A 418 -10.50 -6.48 14.91
CA VAL A 418 -10.04 -7.28 16.05
C VAL A 418 -9.79 -6.34 17.23
N GLU A 419 -10.42 -6.63 18.37
CA GLU A 419 -10.42 -5.82 19.60
C GLU A 419 -9.01 -5.44 20.06
N LEU A 420 -8.81 -4.17 20.42
CA LEU A 420 -7.54 -3.63 20.89
C LEU A 420 -7.39 -3.78 22.41
N THR A 421 -6.65 -4.80 22.83
CA THR A 421 -6.31 -5.01 24.23
C THR A 421 -5.19 -4.04 24.67
N LEU A 422 -5.53 -3.08 25.54
CA LEU A 422 -4.56 -2.23 26.24
C LEU A 422 -4.06 -2.92 27.52
N LEU A 423 -2.78 -3.24 27.59
CA LEU A 423 -2.18 -4.01 28.70
C LEU A 423 -1.81 -3.09 29.87
N HIS A 424 -2.84 -2.60 30.59
CA HIS A 424 -2.68 -1.65 31.70
C HIS A 424 -1.74 -2.14 32.81
N SER A 425 -1.69 -3.45 33.07
CA SER A 425 -0.77 -4.08 34.05
C SER A 425 0.71 -4.05 33.64
N ALA A 426 1.04 -3.54 32.44
CA ALA A 426 2.41 -3.28 32.01
C ALA A 426 2.95 -1.94 32.56
N VAL A 427 2.08 -0.97 32.85
CA VAL A 427 2.47 0.36 33.35
C VAL A 427 3.20 0.25 34.70
N GLU A 428 2.69 -0.59 35.61
CA GLU A 428 3.31 -0.87 36.92
C GLU A 428 4.70 -1.52 36.82
N LYS A 429 5.00 -2.19 35.68
CA LYS A 429 6.31 -2.77 35.37
C LYS A 429 7.24 -1.78 34.65
N GLY A 430 6.78 -0.57 34.39
CA GLY A 430 7.48 0.45 33.58
C GLY A 430 7.54 0.10 32.10
N ALA A 431 6.68 -0.79 31.61
CA ALA A 431 6.52 -1.11 30.19
C ALA A 431 5.39 -0.24 29.62
N VAL A 432 5.78 0.85 28.94
CA VAL A 432 4.91 1.92 28.46
C VAL A 432 5.36 2.43 27.08
N CYS A 433 4.44 2.96 26.29
CA CYS A 433 4.75 3.67 25.04
C CYS A 433 5.56 4.96 25.30
N LEU A 434 6.08 5.62 24.24
CA LEU A 434 6.92 6.83 24.35
C LEU A 434 6.33 7.94 25.25
N ASP A 435 5.01 8.08 25.31
CA ASP A 435 4.28 9.06 26.11
C ASP A 435 3.95 8.63 27.55
N GLY A 436 4.19 7.35 27.89
CA GLY A 436 3.81 6.75 29.17
C GLY A 436 2.50 5.94 29.16
N SER A 437 1.81 5.83 28.02
CA SER A 437 0.57 5.04 27.92
C SER A 437 0.84 3.53 27.92
N PRO A 438 -0.17 2.68 28.22
CA PRO A 438 0.02 1.22 28.20
C PRO A 438 0.27 0.68 26.79
N PRO A 439 1.19 -0.29 26.60
CA PRO A 439 1.34 -1.02 25.35
C PRO A 439 0.09 -1.84 25.03
N ALA A 440 -0.06 -2.20 23.75
CA ALA A 440 -1.28 -2.81 23.25
C ALA A 440 -1.03 -3.96 22.27
N TYR A 441 -1.98 -4.87 22.19
CA TYR A 441 -2.03 -5.91 21.16
C TYR A 441 -3.48 -6.20 20.74
N GLN A 442 -3.63 -6.83 19.59
CA GLN A 442 -4.91 -7.38 19.12
C GLN A 442 -4.75 -8.90 19.00
N LEU A 443 -5.72 -9.69 19.43
CA LEU A 443 -5.67 -11.16 19.45
C LEU A 443 -6.92 -11.76 18.82
N GLN A 444 -6.73 -12.54 17.77
CA GLN A 444 -7.75 -13.42 17.21
C GLN A 444 -7.41 -14.88 17.54
N ARG A 445 -8.32 -15.58 18.23
CA ARG A 445 -8.11 -16.97 18.65
C ARG A 445 -8.15 -17.97 17.49
N GLY A 446 -7.36 -19.02 17.62
CA GLY A 446 -7.32 -20.15 16.69
C GLY A 446 -8.47 -21.14 16.91
N PHE A 447 -8.68 -22.02 15.94
CA PHE A 447 -9.76 -23.01 15.96
C PHE A 447 -9.36 -24.32 15.24
N GLY A 448 -10.02 -25.42 15.59
CA GLY A 448 -9.71 -26.75 15.04
C GLY A 448 -8.24 -27.14 15.25
N SER A 449 -7.58 -27.62 14.19
CA SER A 449 -6.16 -28.00 14.22
C SER A 449 -5.20 -26.85 14.61
N GLY A 450 -5.55 -25.60 14.29
CA GLY A 450 -4.75 -24.42 14.60
C GLY A 450 -4.88 -23.90 16.04
N ALA A 451 -5.78 -24.46 16.86
CA ALA A 451 -6.05 -23.96 18.22
C ALA A 451 -4.84 -23.99 19.18
N HIS A 452 -3.85 -24.84 18.93
CA HIS A 452 -2.56 -24.88 19.66
C HIS A 452 -1.36 -24.39 18.82
N SER A 453 -1.62 -23.63 17.75
CA SER A 453 -0.60 -23.04 16.89
C SER A 453 -0.71 -21.51 16.97
N TRP A 454 0.42 -20.79 16.93
CA TRP A 454 0.46 -19.35 17.23
C TRP A 454 1.32 -18.54 16.25
N LEU A 455 0.75 -17.48 15.68
CA LEU A 455 1.47 -16.40 15.00
C LEU A 455 1.58 -15.19 15.94
N VAL A 456 2.80 -14.72 16.19
CA VAL A 456 3.07 -13.53 17.01
C VAL A 456 3.69 -12.46 16.11
N TYR A 457 2.88 -11.50 15.67
CA TYR A 457 3.27 -10.47 14.71
C TYR A 457 3.70 -9.18 15.41
N LEU A 458 4.93 -8.73 15.17
CA LEU A 458 5.48 -7.45 15.60
C LEU A 458 5.22 -6.38 14.54
N ALA A 459 4.48 -5.34 14.90
CA ALA A 459 4.22 -4.19 14.03
C ALA A 459 5.52 -3.43 13.68
N GLY A 460 5.52 -2.77 12.53
CA GLY A 460 6.60 -1.90 12.08
C GLY A 460 6.17 -0.44 11.92
N GLY A 461 7.13 0.47 11.77
CA GLY A 461 6.88 1.91 11.58
C GLY A 461 8.13 2.78 11.66
N ALA A 462 9.26 2.34 11.09
CA ALA A 462 10.57 2.99 11.22
C ALA A 462 10.98 3.26 12.68
N TRP A 463 11.74 4.33 12.96
CA TRP A 463 12.33 4.63 14.27
C TRP A 463 12.28 6.13 14.57
N CYS A 464 12.73 6.53 15.77
CA CYS A 464 13.12 7.90 16.10
C CYS A 464 14.49 7.88 16.80
N ASN A 465 15.36 8.83 16.46
CA ASN A 465 16.80 8.78 16.81
C ASN A 465 17.32 10.05 17.50
N SER A 466 16.44 11.01 17.80
CA SER A 466 16.68 12.21 18.60
C SER A 466 15.50 12.44 19.55
N THR A 467 15.66 13.24 20.60
CA THR A 467 14.54 13.64 21.48
C THR A 467 13.42 14.30 20.68
N GLU A 468 13.79 15.25 19.81
CA GLU A 468 12.91 15.93 18.85
C GLU A 468 12.06 14.95 18.02
N THR A 469 12.69 14.05 17.25
CA THR A 469 11.97 13.08 16.40
C THR A 469 11.17 12.05 17.19
N CYS A 470 11.54 11.80 18.45
CA CYS A 470 10.75 10.95 19.35
C CYS A 470 9.57 11.72 19.99
N SER A 471 9.70 13.04 20.20
CA SER A 471 8.62 13.90 20.68
C SER A 471 7.54 14.11 19.63
N GLU A 472 7.93 14.35 18.36
CA GLU A 472 6.99 14.34 17.22
C GLU A 472 6.22 13.01 17.14
N ARG A 473 6.90 11.90 17.43
CA ARG A 473 6.33 10.55 17.40
C ARG A 473 5.43 10.25 18.62
N LYS A 474 5.71 10.84 19.78
CA LYS A 474 4.97 10.71 21.05
C LYS A 474 3.46 10.92 20.86
N VAL A 475 3.07 11.87 20.00
CA VAL A 475 1.68 12.24 19.70
C VAL A 475 1.04 11.46 18.53
N THR A 476 1.47 10.23 18.27
CA THR A 476 0.99 9.38 17.16
C THR A 476 0.69 7.95 17.59
N ASP A 477 0.01 7.15 16.75
CA ASP A 477 -0.28 5.72 17.04
C ASP A 477 0.96 4.80 16.94
N LEU A 478 2.12 5.40 16.68
CA LEU A 478 3.46 4.83 16.65
C LEU A 478 4.33 5.29 17.85
N GLY A 479 3.76 6.05 18.78
CA GLY A 479 4.39 6.48 20.04
C GLY A 479 3.46 6.53 21.26
N SER A 480 2.15 6.40 21.08
CA SER A 480 1.14 6.41 22.14
C SER A 480 -0.05 5.52 21.80
N SER A 481 -0.59 4.79 22.79
CA SER A 481 -1.79 3.98 22.63
C SER A 481 -3.07 4.81 22.50
N HIS A 482 -3.06 6.09 22.88
CA HIS A 482 -4.23 6.97 22.83
C HIS A 482 -4.69 7.29 21.39
N PHE A 483 -3.83 7.09 20.39
CA PHE A 483 -4.15 7.29 18.97
C PHE A 483 -4.36 5.97 18.20
N MET A 484 -4.10 4.83 18.82
CA MET A 484 -4.25 3.52 18.20
C MET A 484 -5.71 3.19 17.93
N LYS A 485 -5.96 2.50 16.81
CA LYS A 485 -7.29 2.08 16.38
C LYS A 485 -7.29 0.62 15.98
N GLU A 486 -8.42 -0.02 16.24
CA GLU A 486 -8.71 -1.38 15.80
C GLU A 486 -8.75 -1.47 14.28
N PHE A 487 -8.43 -2.65 13.76
CA PHE A 487 -8.51 -2.97 12.35
C PHE A 487 -8.79 -4.47 12.16
N ALA A 488 -9.37 -4.82 11.02
CA ALA A 488 -9.62 -6.21 10.66
C ALA A 488 -8.33 -6.87 10.15
N PHE A 489 -8.04 -8.09 10.62
CA PHE A 489 -6.85 -8.83 10.21
C PHE A 489 -6.96 -9.35 8.76
N ASP A 490 -5.88 -9.19 8.01
CA ASP A 490 -5.77 -9.58 6.59
C ASP A 490 -4.41 -10.24 6.29
N GLY A 491 -4.23 -10.77 5.08
CA GLY A 491 -3.04 -11.50 4.67
C GLY A 491 -2.73 -12.68 5.61
N ILE A 492 -1.48 -12.80 6.06
CA ILE A 492 -1.03 -13.85 7.01
C ILE A 492 -1.74 -13.81 8.37
N LEU A 493 -2.51 -12.76 8.68
CA LEU A 493 -3.31 -12.66 9.90
C LEU A 493 -4.81 -12.97 9.66
N SER A 494 -5.26 -13.06 8.41
CA SER A 494 -6.65 -13.35 8.06
C SER A 494 -7.13 -14.68 8.65
N ASN A 495 -8.42 -14.80 8.98
CA ASN A 495 -9.09 -16.07 9.31
C ASN A 495 -9.72 -16.77 8.11
N LYS A 496 -9.61 -16.18 6.91
CA LYS A 496 -10.15 -16.77 5.68
C LYS A 496 -9.09 -17.66 5.05
N HIS A 497 -9.39 -18.96 4.94
CA HIS A 497 -8.49 -19.99 4.41
C HIS A 497 -7.71 -19.57 3.15
N PRO A 498 -8.27 -18.99 2.09
CA PRO A 498 -7.53 -18.74 0.85
C PRO A 498 -6.76 -17.42 0.83
N ILE A 499 -7.00 -16.54 1.81
CA ILE A 499 -6.12 -15.42 2.11
C ILE A 499 -4.89 -15.94 2.89
N ASN A 500 -5.04 -17.04 3.63
CA ASN A 500 -4.07 -17.53 4.60
C ASN A 500 -4.05 -19.08 4.76
N PRO A 501 -3.74 -19.86 3.72
CA PRO A 501 -4.05 -21.31 3.66
C PRO A 501 -3.49 -22.12 4.81
N ASP A 502 -2.23 -21.90 5.17
CA ASP A 502 -1.53 -22.69 6.18
C ASP A 502 -1.79 -22.20 7.63
N PHE A 503 -2.23 -20.95 7.82
CA PHE A 503 -2.29 -20.30 9.14
C PHE A 503 -3.65 -19.67 9.52
N TYR A 504 -4.68 -19.72 8.66
CA TYR A 504 -5.98 -19.06 8.88
C TYR A 504 -6.61 -19.39 10.24
N ASN A 505 -6.47 -20.63 10.71
CA ASN A 505 -7.06 -21.14 11.94
C ASN A 505 -6.11 -21.13 13.16
N TRP A 506 -4.92 -20.53 13.04
CA TRP A 506 -3.99 -20.35 14.17
C TRP A 506 -4.46 -19.23 15.10
N ASN A 507 -3.97 -19.22 16.35
CA ASN A 507 -4.04 -18.03 17.20
C ASN A 507 -3.12 -16.96 16.59
N LYS A 508 -3.59 -15.73 16.47
CA LYS A 508 -2.88 -14.66 15.76
C LYS A 508 -2.89 -13.41 16.62
N VAL A 509 -1.70 -12.94 16.97
CA VAL A 509 -1.48 -11.72 17.74
C VAL A 509 -0.83 -10.68 16.86
N PHE A 510 -1.30 -9.45 16.94
CA PHE A 510 -0.63 -8.26 16.41
C PHE A 510 -0.22 -7.36 17.58
N ILE A 511 1.07 -7.33 17.90
CA ILE A 511 1.65 -6.49 18.94
C ILE A 511 1.88 -5.09 18.35
N ARG A 512 1.28 -4.06 18.94
CA ARG A 512 1.38 -2.68 18.49
C ARG A 512 2.78 -2.13 18.81
N TYR A 513 3.33 -1.34 17.90
CA TYR A 513 4.68 -0.77 18.00
C TYR A 513 4.60 0.70 18.44
N CYS A 514 5.14 1.02 19.62
CA CYS A 514 5.08 2.36 20.20
C CYS A 514 6.33 2.80 20.99
N ASP A 515 7.45 2.07 20.89
CA ASP A 515 8.73 2.42 21.54
C ASP A 515 9.70 3.18 20.62
N GLY A 516 9.62 2.97 19.30
CA GLY A 516 10.50 3.64 18.33
C GLY A 516 11.91 3.04 18.19
N ALA A 517 12.22 1.90 18.82
CA ALA A 517 13.51 1.19 18.76
C ALA A 517 13.37 -0.30 18.39
N SER A 518 12.42 -0.71 17.55
CA SER A 518 12.21 -2.14 17.22
C SER A 518 12.04 -3.05 18.46
N PHE A 519 11.31 -2.61 19.48
CA PHE A 519 11.15 -3.31 20.75
C PHE A 519 12.48 -3.59 21.47
N ALA A 520 13.51 -2.76 21.27
CA ALA A 520 14.87 -3.00 21.79
C ALA A 520 15.29 -2.09 22.96
N GLY A 521 14.65 -0.92 23.11
CA GLY A 521 15.09 0.11 24.06
C GLY A 521 14.78 -0.18 25.53
N ASP A 522 15.65 0.30 26.42
CA ASP A 522 15.35 0.45 27.86
C ASP A 522 16.08 1.67 28.44
N ALA A 523 15.50 2.86 28.21
CA ALA A 523 15.93 4.14 28.73
C ALA A 523 14.72 5.05 29.03
N GLU A 524 14.98 6.19 29.68
CA GLU A 524 14.08 7.35 29.71
C GLU A 524 14.92 8.62 29.66
N VAL A 525 14.37 9.68 29.07
CA VAL A 525 15.01 11.01 29.00
C VAL A 525 13.97 12.09 29.25
N GLU A 526 14.43 13.28 29.62
CA GLU A 526 13.63 14.50 29.64
C GLU A 526 13.45 15.02 28.20
N ASP A 527 12.25 15.44 27.87
CA ASP A 527 11.87 15.98 26.56
C ASP A 527 11.92 17.53 26.57
N GLN A 528 11.86 18.17 25.39
CA GLN A 528 11.99 19.63 25.26
C GLN A 528 10.90 20.43 25.99
N ASP A 529 9.75 19.81 26.27
CA ASP A 529 8.62 20.35 27.03
C ASP A 529 8.72 20.09 28.55
N GLY A 530 9.79 19.44 29.02
CA GLY A 530 9.97 19.02 30.42
C GLY A 530 9.16 17.77 30.81
N SER A 531 8.48 17.13 29.86
CA SER A 531 7.89 15.79 30.06
C SER A 531 8.94 14.69 29.91
N LYS A 532 8.54 13.41 30.01
CA LYS A 532 9.43 12.27 29.80
C LYS A 532 9.15 11.59 28.46
N LEU A 533 10.22 11.16 27.80
CA LEU A 533 10.20 10.19 26.71
C LEU A 533 10.61 8.82 27.25
N PHE A 534 9.75 7.81 27.06
CA PHE A 534 9.93 6.47 27.61
C PHE A 534 10.34 5.45 26.54
N PHE A 535 11.64 5.19 26.43
CA PHE A 535 12.20 4.22 25.49
C PHE A 535 12.16 2.81 26.09
N ARG A 536 10.97 2.18 26.13
CA ARG A 536 10.72 0.92 26.87
C ARG A 536 10.48 -0.32 26.01
N GLY A 537 10.92 -0.31 24.76
CA GLY A 537 10.70 -1.38 23.78
C GLY A 537 10.99 -2.80 24.30
N LEU A 538 12.12 -3.00 24.99
CA LEU A 538 12.47 -4.30 25.57
C LEU A 538 11.47 -4.74 26.65
N ARG A 539 11.01 -3.81 27.51
CA ARG A 539 10.02 -4.13 28.55
C ARG A 539 8.64 -4.39 27.96
N ILE A 540 8.26 -3.69 26.89
CA ILE A 540 7.03 -3.97 26.14
C ILE A 540 7.10 -5.39 25.57
N TRP A 541 8.21 -5.76 24.95
CA TRP A 541 8.44 -7.13 24.48
C TRP A 541 8.30 -8.15 25.62
N GLU A 542 9.05 -7.99 26.71
CA GLU A 542 9.02 -8.91 27.85
C GLU A 542 7.61 -9.07 28.43
N VAL A 543 6.95 -7.96 28.75
CA VAL A 543 5.63 -8.00 29.41
C VAL A 543 4.51 -8.47 28.50
N VAL A 544 4.52 -8.13 27.21
CA VAL A 544 3.52 -8.63 26.26
C VAL A 544 3.75 -10.12 25.98
N ILE A 545 4.98 -10.58 25.78
CA ILE A 545 5.23 -12.02 25.59
C ILE A 545 4.86 -12.83 26.83
N ASP A 546 5.19 -12.36 28.03
CA ASP A 546 4.82 -13.06 29.27
C ASP A 546 3.28 -13.08 29.47
N GLU A 547 2.55 -12.04 29.07
CA GLU A 547 1.07 -12.04 29.03
C GLU A 547 0.53 -13.05 27.98
N LEU A 548 1.12 -13.10 26.78
CA LEU A 548 0.73 -14.08 25.77
C LEU A 548 0.94 -15.52 26.27
N MET A 549 2.07 -15.79 26.93
CA MET A 549 2.35 -17.09 27.57
C MET A 549 1.25 -17.43 28.59
N ARG A 550 0.89 -16.48 29.46
CA ARG A 550 -0.18 -16.63 30.48
C ARG A 550 -1.56 -16.93 29.87
N ILE A 551 -1.88 -16.39 28.70
CA ILE A 551 -3.18 -16.60 28.02
C ILE A 551 -3.17 -17.72 26.97
N GLY A 552 -2.19 -18.62 27.02
CA GLY A 552 -2.18 -19.90 26.28
C GLY A 552 -1.13 -20.04 25.18
N LEU A 553 -0.19 -19.10 25.01
CA LEU A 553 0.98 -19.31 24.15
C LEU A 553 1.93 -20.36 24.75
N ALA A 554 1.95 -20.53 26.08
CA ALA A 554 2.74 -21.58 26.74
C ALA A 554 2.34 -23.00 26.28
N ASP A 555 1.07 -23.22 25.93
CA ASP A 555 0.52 -24.49 25.45
C ASP A 555 0.65 -24.68 23.92
N ALA A 556 1.50 -23.89 23.26
CA ALA A 556 1.71 -23.96 21.83
C ALA A 556 2.52 -25.20 21.42
N LYS A 557 2.01 -25.95 20.44
CA LYS A 557 2.73 -27.07 19.80
C LYS A 557 3.70 -26.58 18.73
N GLN A 558 3.41 -25.43 18.13
CA GLN A 558 4.24 -24.73 17.16
C GLN A 558 3.94 -23.23 17.19
N THR A 559 4.94 -22.40 16.93
CA THR A 559 4.75 -20.95 16.84
C THR A 559 5.73 -20.27 15.88
N LEU A 560 5.27 -19.21 15.24
CA LEU A 560 6.05 -18.35 14.38
C LEU A 560 6.06 -16.93 14.96
N LEU A 561 7.24 -16.46 15.38
CA LEU A 561 7.49 -15.03 15.58
C LEU A 561 7.68 -14.40 14.20
N LEU A 562 7.00 -13.29 13.93
CA LEU A 562 7.17 -12.57 12.66
C LEU A 562 6.97 -11.07 12.81
N GLY A 563 7.36 -10.30 11.82
CA GLY A 563 7.10 -8.86 11.78
C GLY A 563 7.59 -8.22 10.49
N CYS A 564 7.09 -7.03 10.20
CA CYS A 564 7.44 -6.27 8.99
C CYS A 564 8.25 -5.01 9.31
N SER A 565 9.20 -4.63 8.44
CA SER A 565 10.02 -3.42 8.57
C SER A 565 10.76 -3.38 9.92
N SER A 566 10.57 -2.37 10.76
CA SER A 566 11.16 -2.31 12.10
C SER A 566 10.68 -3.46 13.02
N GLY A 567 9.49 -4.04 12.81
CA GLY A 567 9.05 -5.28 13.44
C GLY A 567 9.74 -6.53 12.89
N GLY A 568 10.20 -6.49 11.65
CA GLY A 568 11.07 -7.51 11.05
C GLY A 568 12.47 -7.48 11.67
N LEU A 569 13.04 -6.29 11.89
CA LEU A 569 14.28 -6.13 12.66
C LEU A 569 14.10 -6.61 14.11
N ALA A 570 12.98 -6.26 14.76
CA ALA A 570 12.64 -6.75 16.10
C ALA A 570 12.56 -8.29 16.16
N THR A 571 12.02 -8.91 15.10
CA THR A 571 12.00 -10.38 14.97
C THR A 571 13.41 -10.96 14.94
N LEU A 572 14.38 -10.34 14.25
CA LEU A 572 15.78 -10.79 14.26
C LEU A 572 16.45 -10.60 15.63
N LEU A 573 16.21 -9.47 16.30
CA LEU A 573 16.75 -9.17 17.64
C LEU A 573 16.25 -10.16 18.70
N HIS A 574 14.97 -10.53 18.64
CA HIS A 574 14.31 -11.31 19.69
C HIS A 574 14.13 -12.80 19.38
N CYS A 575 14.49 -13.28 18.18
CA CYS A 575 14.20 -14.65 17.73
C CYS A 575 14.63 -15.75 18.72
N ASP A 576 15.89 -15.72 19.17
CA ASP A 576 16.41 -16.72 20.12
C ASP A 576 15.91 -16.48 21.56
N ASN A 577 15.58 -15.24 21.93
CA ASN A 577 14.92 -14.93 23.23
C ASN A 577 13.50 -15.51 23.29
N PHE A 578 12.78 -15.46 22.16
CA PHE A 578 11.48 -16.08 21.98
C PHE A 578 11.61 -17.61 21.98
N ARG A 579 12.57 -18.19 21.24
CA ARG A 579 12.84 -19.64 21.25
C ARG A 579 13.10 -20.17 22.65
N ALA A 580 13.81 -19.42 23.49
CA ALA A 580 14.12 -19.79 24.87
C ALA A 580 12.90 -19.79 25.83
N ARG A 581 11.73 -19.27 25.42
CA ARG A 581 10.49 -19.37 26.21
C ARG A 581 9.81 -20.74 26.12
N PHE A 582 10.26 -21.65 25.25
CA PHE A 582 9.58 -22.92 24.96
C PHE A 582 10.50 -24.15 25.16
N PRO A 583 9.92 -25.33 25.51
CA PRO A 583 10.63 -26.62 25.49
C PRO A 583 11.33 -26.93 24.16
N GLN A 584 12.21 -27.95 24.14
CA GLN A 584 12.99 -28.28 22.94
C GLN A 584 12.13 -28.88 21.82
N GLU A 585 11.00 -29.47 22.18
CA GLU A 585 10.06 -30.21 21.33
C GLU A 585 9.11 -29.29 20.56
N VAL A 586 8.91 -28.04 21.04
CA VAL A 586 8.02 -27.06 20.40
C VAL A 586 8.65 -26.51 19.13
N ALA A 587 7.92 -26.58 18.01
CA ALA A 587 8.38 -26.08 16.73
C ALA A 587 8.27 -24.54 16.65
N VAL A 588 9.25 -23.85 17.24
CA VAL A 588 9.42 -22.40 17.14
C VAL A 588 10.23 -22.03 15.89
N LYS A 589 9.79 -21.01 15.15
CA LYS A 589 10.50 -20.43 14.00
C LYS A 589 10.34 -18.90 14.00
N CYS A 590 11.13 -18.22 13.17
CA CYS A 590 11.04 -16.76 13.00
C CYS A 590 10.88 -16.36 11.52
N LEU A 591 10.19 -15.26 11.22
CA LEU A 591 10.08 -14.67 9.87
C LEU A 591 10.25 -13.15 9.92
N SER A 592 11.40 -12.66 9.46
CA SER A 592 11.65 -11.22 9.28
C SER A 592 11.20 -10.81 7.88
N ASP A 593 10.12 -10.04 7.76
CA ASP A 593 9.68 -9.40 6.53
C ASP A 593 10.17 -7.95 6.46
N ALA A 594 10.72 -7.53 5.32
CA ALA A 594 11.34 -6.22 5.08
C ALA A 594 12.35 -5.73 6.16
N GLY A 595 12.78 -6.63 7.05
CA GLY A 595 13.60 -6.33 8.23
C GLY A 595 15.10 -6.34 7.97
N PHE A 596 15.55 -6.65 6.75
CA PHE A 596 16.96 -6.76 6.42
C PHE A 596 17.50 -5.44 5.85
N PHE A 597 17.81 -4.50 6.75
CA PHE A 597 18.41 -3.21 6.43
C PHE A 597 19.94 -3.32 6.21
N LEU A 598 20.46 -2.56 5.24
CA LEU A 598 21.89 -2.57 4.90
C LEU A 598 22.68 -1.42 5.57
N ASP A 599 23.82 -1.75 6.18
CA ASP A 599 24.85 -0.74 6.49
C ASP A 599 25.69 -0.45 5.24
N ILE A 600 25.25 0.53 4.46
CA ILE A 600 25.93 1.03 3.25
C ILE A 600 26.18 2.53 3.32
N LYS A 601 27.09 2.99 2.46
CA LYS A 601 27.16 4.40 2.06
C LYS A 601 26.02 4.72 1.09
N ASP A 602 25.52 5.94 1.17
CA ASP A 602 24.57 6.52 0.25
C ASP A 602 25.23 7.16 -0.98
N LEU A 603 24.45 7.85 -1.82
CA LEU A 603 24.93 8.53 -3.03
C LEU A 603 25.87 9.74 -2.78
N SER A 604 25.87 10.35 -1.59
CA SER A 604 26.89 11.34 -1.20
C SER A 604 28.17 10.67 -0.70
N GLY A 605 28.12 9.37 -0.47
CA GLY A 605 29.19 8.59 0.14
C GLY A 605 29.10 8.50 1.65
N GLU A 606 28.03 8.96 2.30
CA GLU A 606 27.91 8.96 3.76
C GLU A 606 27.09 7.78 4.27
N ARG A 607 27.32 7.37 5.53
CA ARG A 607 26.55 6.27 6.15
C ARG A 607 25.33 6.80 6.91
N SER A 608 24.54 7.66 6.27
CA SER A 608 23.42 8.39 6.88
C SER A 608 22.45 7.50 7.67
N PHE A 609 22.14 6.28 7.19
CA PHE A 609 21.30 5.33 7.92
C PHE A 609 22.00 4.69 9.14
N ARG A 610 23.32 4.50 9.10
CA ARG A 610 24.09 4.10 10.30
C ARG A 610 24.06 5.18 11.36
N SER A 611 24.14 6.46 10.98
CA SER A 611 23.99 7.59 11.91
C SER A 611 22.59 7.65 12.53
N LEU A 612 21.54 7.30 11.77
CA LEU A 612 20.20 7.12 12.31
C LEU A 612 20.15 5.97 13.32
N CYS A 613 20.67 4.79 12.95
CA CYS A 613 20.75 3.64 13.86
C CYS A 613 21.58 3.94 15.12
N GLU A 614 22.68 4.69 15.01
CA GLU A 614 23.50 5.11 16.14
C GLU A 614 22.72 5.99 17.11
N GLY A 615 21.95 6.96 16.61
CA GLY A 615 21.05 7.76 17.44
C GLY A 615 20.04 6.89 18.19
N VAL A 616 19.39 5.92 17.53
CA VAL A 616 18.50 4.94 18.18
C VAL A 616 19.25 4.14 19.26
N VAL A 617 20.42 3.59 18.90
CA VAL A 617 21.21 2.68 19.73
C VAL A 617 21.68 3.34 21.03
N GLN A 618 22.15 4.59 20.94
CA GLN A 618 22.67 5.35 22.08
C GLN A 618 21.52 5.96 22.90
N LEU A 619 20.58 6.68 22.28
CA LEU A 619 19.49 7.38 22.97
C LEU A 619 18.55 6.41 23.71
N GLN A 620 18.26 5.26 23.10
CA GLN A 620 17.30 4.29 23.61
C GLN A 620 17.96 3.11 24.35
N ASN A 621 19.29 3.11 24.50
CA ASN A 621 20.05 2.10 25.26
C ASN A 621 19.78 0.64 24.81
N VAL A 622 19.75 0.39 23.50
CA VAL A 622 19.35 -0.93 22.94
C VAL A 622 20.36 -2.06 23.21
N ARG A 623 21.51 -1.75 23.83
CA ARG A 623 22.65 -2.65 24.00
C ARG A 623 22.30 -4.00 24.63
N LYS A 624 21.23 -4.07 25.44
CA LYS A 624 20.78 -5.30 26.12
C LYS A 624 20.37 -6.44 25.18
N VAL A 625 19.82 -6.13 24.00
CA VAL A 625 19.32 -7.15 23.05
C VAL A 625 20.34 -7.55 21.97
N LEU A 626 21.50 -6.89 21.93
CA LEU A 626 22.49 -7.11 20.88
C LEU A 626 23.35 -8.37 21.17
N PRO A 627 23.78 -9.13 20.13
CA PRO A 627 24.59 -10.32 20.33
C PRO A 627 25.89 -10.04 21.07
N LYS A 628 26.12 -10.76 22.18
CA LYS A 628 27.28 -10.56 23.07
C LYS A 628 28.61 -10.83 22.36
N ASP A 629 28.64 -11.76 21.42
CA ASP A 629 29.82 -12.14 20.65
C ASP A 629 30.14 -11.13 19.52
N CYS A 630 29.14 -10.36 19.06
CA CYS A 630 29.32 -9.19 18.21
C CYS A 630 29.83 -8.01 19.04
N LEU A 631 29.19 -7.71 20.18
CA LEU A 631 29.59 -6.64 21.11
C LEU A 631 31.01 -6.80 21.69
N ALA A 632 31.58 -8.00 21.62
CA ALA A 632 32.98 -8.28 21.98
C ALA A 632 34.00 -7.90 20.87
N LYS A 633 33.54 -7.53 19.67
CA LYS A 633 34.37 -7.34 18.46
C LYS A 633 34.04 -6.07 17.66
N LYS A 634 32.85 -5.50 17.86
CA LYS A 634 32.25 -4.42 17.06
C LYS A 634 31.54 -3.42 17.96
N ASP A 635 31.29 -2.21 17.45
CA ASP A 635 30.46 -1.23 18.14
C ASP A 635 28.98 -1.66 18.20
N PRO A 636 28.19 -1.15 19.16
CA PRO A 636 26.77 -1.51 19.30
C PRO A 636 25.92 -1.18 18.07
N THR A 637 26.27 -0.17 17.28
CA THR A 637 25.53 0.20 16.08
C THR A 637 25.70 -0.84 14.98
N GLU A 638 26.92 -1.34 14.74
CA GLU A 638 27.13 -2.48 13.82
C GLU A 638 26.36 -3.72 14.27
N CYS A 639 26.34 -4.01 15.56
CA CYS A 639 25.62 -5.17 16.09
C CYS A 639 24.10 -5.04 16.02
N PHE A 640 23.54 -3.84 15.81
CA PHE A 640 22.12 -3.62 15.54
C PHE A 640 21.73 -3.92 14.08
N PHE A 641 22.70 -4.00 13.15
CA PHE A 641 22.40 -4.31 11.75
C PHE A 641 22.14 -5.81 11.52
N PRO A 642 21.12 -6.16 10.72
CA PRO A 642 20.81 -7.54 10.33
C PRO A 642 22.00 -8.37 9.84
N ALA A 643 22.92 -7.77 9.10
CA ALA A 643 24.12 -8.43 8.58
C ALA A 643 25.07 -8.96 9.69
N GLU A 644 24.98 -8.45 10.92
CA GLU A 644 25.66 -9.00 12.10
C GLU A 644 24.71 -9.90 12.92
N LEU A 645 23.48 -9.46 13.18
CA LEU A 645 22.48 -10.21 13.97
C LEU A 645 22.33 -11.68 13.51
N ILE A 646 22.15 -11.89 12.20
CA ILE A 646 21.96 -13.22 11.59
C ILE A 646 23.12 -14.20 11.79
N LYS A 647 24.31 -13.74 12.19
CA LYS A 647 25.46 -14.61 12.49
C LYS A 647 25.32 -15.29 13.86
N SER A 648 24.46 -14.73 14.73
CA SER A 648 24.28 -15.13 16.12
C SER A 648 22.92 -15.82 16.37
N ILE A 649 21.99 -15.78 15.41
CA ILE A 649 20.68 -16.44 15.51
C ILE A 649 20.82 -17.94 15.24
N SER A 650 20.45 -18.76 16.23
CA SER A 650 20.44 -20.22 16.13
C SER A 650 19.08 -20.79 15.70
N THR A 651 17.99 -20.06 15.95
CA THR A 651 16.62 -20.51 15.64
C THR A 651 16.32 -20.44 14.13
N PRO A 652 15.64 -21.45 13.54
CA PRO A 652 15.29 -21.45 12.11
C PRO A 652 14.50 -20.21 11.69
N THR A 653 15.17 -19.33 10.93
CA THR A 653 14.69 -18.01 10.57
C THR A 653 14.52 -17.87 9.06
N PHE A 654 13.32 -17.47 8.62
CA PHE A 654 13.03 -17.10 7.24
C PHE A 654 13.23 -15.60 7.05
N ILE A 655 14.01 -15.19 6.05
CA ILE A 655 14.20 -13.78 5.71
C ILE A 655 13.46 -13.48 4.42
N LEU A 656 12.37 -12.71 4.53
CA LEU A 656 11.64 -12.16 3.41
C LEU A 656 12.07 -10.70 3.23
N ASN A 657 12.72 -10.38 2.11
CA ASN A 657 13.10 -9.00 1.82
C ASN A 657 13.04 -8.76 0.31
N SER A 658 12.53 -7.61 -0.13
CA SER A 658 12.67 -7.25 -1.54
C SER A 658 14.15 -7.01 -1.86
N ALA A 659 14.60 -7.51 -3.02
CA ALA A 659 16.01 -7.49 -3.40
C ALA A 659 16.58 -6.09 -3.72
N TYR A 660 15.71 -5.11 -3.96
CA TYR A 660 15.94 -3.72 -3.58
C TYR A 660 14.65 -3.30 -2.82
N ASP A 661 14.72 -2.87 -1.56
CA ASP A 661 13.52 -2.62 -0.74
C ASP A 661 12.93 -1.22 -0.94
N SER A 662 11.59 -1.07 -0.81
CA SER A 662 10.84 0.15 -1.11
C SER A 662 10.96 1.28 -0.07
N TRP A 663 11.44 0.98 1.14
CA TRP A 663 11.79 1.97 2.14
C TRP A 663 13.30 2.25 2.15
N GLN A 664 14.12 1.22 1.95
CA GLN A 664 15.58 1.36 1.80
C GLN A 664 16.00 2.11 0.52
N ILE A 665 15.05 2.31 -0.41
CA ILE A 665 15.00 3.46 -1.34
C ILE A 665 15.41 4.74 -0.63
N ARG A 666 14.49 5.30 0.18
CA ARG A 666 14.34 6.73 0.45
C ARG A 666 15.10 7.20 1.67
N ASN A 667 15.74 6.25 2.34
CA ASN A 667 16.26 6.39 3.68
C ASN A 667 17.62 5.70 3.86
N VAL A 668 18.12 4.94 2.86
CA VAL A 668 19.35 4.12 3.01
C VAL A 668 20.27 4.20 1.78
N LEU A 669 19.90 3.64 0.61
CA LEU A 669 20.76 3.71 -0.59
C LEU A 669 20.98 5.15 -1.03
N ALA A 670 19.92 5.93 -0.87
CA ALA A 670 19.99 7.36 -0.87
C ALA A 670 18.89 7.82 0.09
N PRO A 671 19.22 8.36 1.28
CA PRO A 671 18.25 9.11 2.03
C PRO A 671 17.91 10.40 1.28
N ASN A 672 16.92 11.13 1.78
CA ASN A 672 16.75 12.54 1.48
C ASN A 672 17.93 13.38 2.09
N GLY A 673 19.18 13.05 1.70
CA GLY A 673 20.47 13.67 2.07
C GLY A 673 21.60 13.61 1.01
N SER A 674 21.42 12.91 -0.14
CA SER A 674 22.57 12.34 -0.85
C SER A 674 22.75 12.56 -2.37
N TYR A 675 21.95 13.36 -3.11
CA TYR A 675 22.17 13.54 -4.57
C TYR A 675 21.97 14.99 -5.06
N PRO A 676 22.62 15.41 -6.16
CA PRO A 676 22.44 16.76 -6.72
C PRO A 676 21.12 16.92 -7.52
N GLY A 677 20.55 18.12 -7.43
CA GLY A 677 19.28 18.51 -8.07
C GLY A 677 18.14 17.54 -7.77
N ASP A 678 17.28 17.31 -8.75
CA ASP A 678 16.23 16.28 -8.76
C ASP A 678 16.67 14.97 -9.44
N SER A 679 17.99 14.71 -9.55
CA SER A 679 18.55 13.70 -10.47
C SER A 679 17.97 12.29 -10.31
N TRP A 680 17.62 11.89 -9.09
CA TRP A 680 17.00 10.61 -8.76
C TRP A 680 15.54 10.77 -8.26
N SER A 681 14.96 11.98 -8.24
CA SER A 681 13.62 12.29 -7.70
C SER A 681 12.52 11.43 -8.31
N SER A 682 12.63 11.14 -9.60
CA SER A 682 11.71 10.27 -10.33
C SER A 682 12.04 8.78 -10.19
N CYS A 683 13.34 8.43 -10.09
CA CYS A 683 13.85 7.06 -9.99
C CYS A 683 13.45 6.40 -8.67
N LYS A 684 13.48 7.15 -7.57
CA LYS A 684 13.15 6.67 -6.22
C LYS A 684 11.66 6.40 -5.95
N ASP A 685 10.80 7.16 -6.63
CA ASP A 685 9.37 6.98 -6.53
C ASP A 685 8.87 5.87 -7.45
N ASN A 686 9.57 5.63 -8.57
CA ASN A 686 9.32 4.53 -9.48
C ASN A 686 10.59 4.18 -10.28
N ILE A 687 11.23 3.05 -9.99
CA ILE A 687 12.50 2.67 -10.66
C ILE A 687 12.42 2.42 -12.17
N ARG A 688 11.22 2.42 -12.76
CA ARG A 688 11.08 2.44 -14.22
C ARG A 688 11.54 3.77 -14.83
N ASN A 689 11.70 4.81 -14.01
CA ASN A 689 12.13 6.14 -14.39
C ASN A 689 13.65 6.36 -14.19
N CYS A 690 14.37 5.36 -13.69
CA CYS A 690 15.83 5.42 -13.52
C CYS A 690 16.57 5.36 -14.85
N SER A 691 17.63 6.14 -14.98
CA SER A 691 18.63 5.98 -16.06
C SER A 691 19.49 4.73 -15.85
N THR A 692 20.23 4.31 -16.88
CA THR A 692 21.11 3.13 -16.83
C THR A 692 22.10 3.19 -15.65
N SER A 693 22.75 4.34 -15.43
CA SER A 693 23.72 4.49 -14.32
C SER A 693 23.06 4.43 -12.94
N GLN A 694 21.79 4.82 -12.82
CA GLN A 694 21.02 4.66 -11.59
C GLN A 694 20.65 3.19 -11.37
N ILE A 695 20.22 2.48 -12.43
CA ILE A 695 19.98 1.03 -12.40
C ILE A 695 21.24 0.25 -12.00
N ASP A 696 22.44 0.66 -12.45
CA ASP A 696 23.70 0.03 -12.05
C ASP A 696 24.03 0.20 -10.55
N VAL A 697 23.65 1.34 -9.95
CA VAL A 697 23.73 1.56 -8.50
C VAL A 697 22.69 0.71 -7.75
N LEU A 698 21.46 0.56 -8.27
CA LEU A 698 20.48 -0.39 -7.72
C LEU A 698 20.98 -1.84 -7.78
N HIS A 699 21.61 -2.22 -8.90
CA HIS A 699 22.27 -3.52 -9.03
C HIS A 699 23.40 -3.67 -7.99
N GLY A 700 24.12 -2.59 -7.65
CA GLY A 700 25.05 -2.52 -6.53
C GLY A 700 24.39 -2.85 -5.18
N PHE A 701 23.30 -2.17 -4.85
CA PHE A 701 22.50 -2.41 -3.64
C PHE A 701 22.09 -3.88 -3.49
N ARG A 702 21.54 -4.50 -4.56
CA ARG A 702 21.21 -5.94 -4.53
C ARG A 702 22.43 -6.84 -4.40
N ARG A 703 23.54 -6.52 -5.07
CA ARG A 703 24.78 -7.32 -4.95
C ARG A 703 25.23 -7.34 -3.49
N LYS A 704 25.16 -6.21 -2.78
CA LYS A 704 25.44 -6.10 -1.34
C LYS A 704 24.45 -6.90 -0.49
N LEU A 705 23.12 -6.72 -0.66
CA LEU A 705 22.11 -7.51 0.06
C LEU A 705 22.28 -9.04 -0.13
N VAL A 706 22.50 -9.48 -1.37
CA VAL A 706 22.72 -10.90 -1.69
C VAL A 706 24.07 -11.39 -1.15
N SER A 707 25.07 -10.52 -1.00
CA SER A 707 26.36 -10.85 -0.37
C SER A 707 26.22 -11.03 1.15
N ASP A 708 25.52 -10.13 1.82
CA ASP A 708 25.36 -10.16 3.28
C ASP A 708 24.50 -11.37 3.71
N LEU A 709 23.43 -11.66 2.97
CA LEU A 709 22.64 -12.89 3.14
C LEU A 709 23.42 -14.18 2.82
N ARG A 710 24.51 -14.11 2.04
CA ARG A 710 25.39 -15.26 1.77
C ARG A 710 26.42 -15.49 2.85
N ALA A 711 26.76 -14.49 3.68
CA ALA A 711 27.71 -14.65 4.78
C ALA A 711 27.25 -15.68 5.84
N VAL A 712 25.94 -15.98 5.88
CA VAL A 712 25.34 -16.99 6.75
C VAL A 712 25.45 -18.43 6.20
N ARG A 713 25.84 -18.60 4.93
CA ARG A 713 25.91 -19.93 4.29
C ARG A 713 27.17 -20.73 4.65
N GLY A 714 27.31 -21.05 5.92
CA GLY A 714 27.91 -22.33 6.29
C GLY A 714 27.09 -23.48 5.68
N THR A 715 27.77 -24.52 5.18
CA THR A 715 27.18 -25.83 4.81
C THR A 715 25.85 -25.77 4.02
N GLY A 716 25.81 -25.05 2.90
CA GLY A 716 24.60 -24.87 2.09
C GLY A 716 24.88 -24.52 0.62
N GLY A 717 25.49 -25.46 -0.11
CA GLY A 717 25.91 -25.28 -1.50
C GLY A 717 24.77 -24.85 -2.43
N CYS A 718 25.06 -23.95 -3.38
CA CYS A 718 24.09 -23.55 -4.38
C CYS A 718 24.03 -24.60 -5.50
N SER A 719 23.28 -25.67 -5.28
CA SER A 719 23.05 -26.70 -6.30
C SER A 719 22.35 -26.10 -7.53
N SER A 720 23.13 -25.87 -8.59
CA SER A 720 22.60 -25.68 -9.93
C SER A 720 21.87 -26.95 -10.34
N ILE A 721 20.53 -26.90 -10.43
CA ILE A 721 19.73 -28.05 -10.89
C ILE A 721 20.15 -28.37 -12.33
N PRO A 722 20.63 -29.60 -12.62
CA PRO A 722 21.01 -29.99 -13.98
C PRO A 722 19.78 -30.07 -14.90
N ALA A 723 19.95 -29.73 -16.17
CA ALA A 723 18.86 -29.79 -17.15
C ALA A 723 18.82 -31.16 -17.86
N SER A 724 17.83 -32.00 -17.53
CA SER A 724 17.27 -33.10 -18.38
C SER A 724 16.22 -33.93 -17.61
N PRO A 725 15.38 -34.77 -18.28
CA PRO A 725 15.21 -34.92 -19.72
C PRO A 725 13.81 -34.55 -20.23
N THR A 726 13.69 -34.35 -21.54
CA THR A 726 12.41 -34.13 -22.23
C THR A 726 11.64 -35.45 -22.39
N VAL A 727 10.43 -35.56 -21.82
CA VAL A 727 9.49 -36.64 -22.15
C VAL A 727 8.33 -36.06 -22.96
N LYS A 728 8.22 -36.46 -24.24
CA LYS A 728 7.10 -36.07 -25.10
C LYS A 728 5.82 -36.82 -24.69
N ARG A 729 4.67 -36.18 -24.88
CA ARG A 729 3.36 -36.86 -24.86
C ARG A 729 3.37 -38.05 -25.82
N MET A 730 2.86 -39.19 -25.36
CA MET A 730 2.35 -40.23 -26.25
C MET A 730 1.13 -39.68 -27.01
N SER A 731 1.08 -39.94 -28.31
CA SER A 731 -0.12 -39.79 -29.15
C SER A 731 -0.38 -41.13 -29.81
N THR A 732 -1.64 -41.57 -29.85
CA THR A 732 -1.99 -42.94 -30.21
C THR A 732 -2.18 -43.13 -31.72
N SER A 733 -1.24 -43.88 -32.29
CA SER A 733 -1.40 -44.88 -33.37
C SER A 733 -1.76 -44.45 -34.82
N HIS A 734 -1.30 -45.30 -35.76
CA HIS A 734 -1.50 -45.33 -37.22
C HIS A 734 -0.63 -44.35 -38.06
N GLY A 735 0.29 -44.80 -38.91
CA GLY A 735 0.82 -46.17 -39.09
C GLY A 735 1.82 -46.34 -40.26
N ILE A 736 2.69 -47.36 -40.15
CA ILE A 736 3.56 -47.96 -41.20
C ILE A 736 4.78 -47.12 -41.70
N PRO A 737 6.01 -47.70 -41.85
CA PRO A 737 7.24 -46.94 -42.13
C PRO A 737 8.02 -47.33 -43.41
N ARG A 738 8.98 -46.46 -43.80
CA ARG A 738 10.27 -46.69 -44.53
C ARG A 738 10.98 -45.32 -44.61
N SER A 739 12.25 -45.03 -44.28
CA SER A 739 13.56 -45.72 -44.19
C SER A 739 14.54 -45.09 -45.21
N ARG A 740 15.79 -44.81 -44.80
CA ARG A 740 16.94 -44.33 -45.62
C ARG A 740 16.90 -42.87 -46.11
N GLN A 741 18.01 -42.22 -46.51
CA GLN A 741 19.43 -42.20 -46.08
C GLN A 741 20.20 -41.16 -46.94
N TYR A 742 21.26 -40.51 -46.42
CA TYR A 742 22.13 -39.54 -47.15
C TYR A 742 21.42 -38.23 -47.60
N LEU A 743 22.08 -37.14 -48.06
CA LEU A 743 23.49 -36.87 -48.40
C LEU A 743 23.91 -35.43 -47.98
N ALA A 744 25.20 -35.08 -48.16
CA ALA A 744 25.79 -33.73 -48.10
C ALA A 744 24.93 -32.64 -48.79
N ALA A 745 24.79 -31.40 -48.29
CA ALA A 745 25.77 -30.41 -47.81
C ALA A 745 26.63 -29.75 -48.91
N ARG A 746 26.31 -28.48 -49.28
CA ARG A 746 27.27 -27.38 -49.59
C ARG A 746 26.57 -26.05 -49.91
N LEU A 747 27.23 -24.94 -49.52
CA LEU A 747 27.27 -23.59 -50.12
C LEU A 747 25.92 -22.88 -50.44
N SER A 748 25.59 -21.73 -49.82
CA SER A 748 26.23 -20.41 -49.95
C SER A 748 26.00 -19.71 -51.30
N GLN A 749 25.03 -18.79 -51.35
CA GLN A 749 25.29 -17.35 -51.55
C GLN A 749 24.05 -16.46 -51.31
N ARG A 750 24.29 -15.29 -50.72
CA ARG A 750 23.61 -13.98 -50.88
C ARG A 750 22.09 -13.95 -51.21
N GLN A 751 21.29 -13.49 -50.25
CA GLN A 751 21.05 -12.04 -50.11
C GLN A 751 20.87 -11.67 -48.63
#